data_AF-A0A424N4W6-F1
#
_entry.id   AF-A0A424N4W6-F1
#
_cell.length_a   1.000
_cell.length_b   1.000
_cell.length_c   1.000
_cell.angle_alpha   90.00
_cell.angle_beta   90.00
_cell.angle_gamma   90.00
#
_symmetry.space_group_name_H-M   'P 1'
#
loop_
_entity.id
_entity.type
_entity.pdbx_description
1 polymer ?
#
loop_
_entity_poly.entity_id
_entity_poly.type
_entity_poly.pdbx_seq_one_letter_code
_entity_poly.pdbx_strand_id
1 'polypeptide(L)'
;MGFESLLIANRGEIAIRIARAASDLGIPSVAVYSQDDSASLHTRVADFAHQLEGQGARAYLDIEAMISAAKANGCDAVHPGYGFLSEQSEFASRCHEEGITFIGPSVEHLELFGDKARARSAALSADVPVLKGIDKAVSLEEAKAFFEDCGGSMIIKAIAGGGGRGTSAVTEESELESTFERCRREAKSAFGIEDVYVEEFVRHARHVEVQIVGDLHGGIAHLWERECSIQRRNQKVIEIAPAPGLDVTLRDEIIGAAVRFAKKVGYSSLGTFEFLVDSAHDTDHSFVFIEANARLQVEHTVTEEVTGVDIVQSQIRLAAGEKLPSLGLDDPNPPRGYAIQTRINMETFREDGAVRPASGVLTAYDAPNGPGVRTDGFGYVGYKTSTAFDSLLAKVIVHSKGDDFATAVNCAARALSEFRIEGVGNNIAFVQNILAHSDFVESQVHTRWVEQHMSKLVASSSNNPKRYVEGSSIIDTESHNPTNGYAGARVDMSDPLALFDHDAKVKAHENTDADEPQDKEAKGPDGTIGMSSPIQGTIVSVSVSVGEEVHEGQALAVVEAMKMEHVIASNTDGIVREISMGAGDIVLDGFAFVFIEEAEVASNETTSVEEIDLDYIRPDLHESLERHSYIFDENRQVAVEKRYARGFRMPRENISELMDEGSFKEYWPLIVAARHTRHDIETLRQQTPADGLIAGTGTINANLFGEEAARAMVVHYDYTVLAGTQGKRNHYKQDRMFELAHRFRIPLVLFGEGGGGRPGDDSRGPAVAFDTNTFTTFSQLSGLVPLVCVVNGRTFAGNTALVACCDVIIATEKSTVAMGGPAMIEGGGLGIYTPEEVGPMSFQVPNGVVDILVKDEEEAVQVAKKYLSYFQGAVEKWEADDQRALRHVIPENRLRLYDMREIVKTIADVDSVLEVREKFGIGVITAFIRVEGRPMGVIANNPHHLAGAIDSDGADKGARFIQLCDAFDIPILSLMDCPGMMVGPDVEKTALVRHCTRMFNAGANLTVPLFGVVVRKAYGLGVQAMCGASALVGFFTVAWPTAEFSGMNIEGAVKLGYRNELAAIEDPEKRKNEFDDRVARSYESAKAVNAAAGGGIDDVIDPAETRSWIAASMKRVPPVAPREGKKYPFIDTW
;
A
#
# COMPACT_ATOMS: atom_id res chain seq x y z
N MET A 1 18.81 22.10 -6.28
CA MET A 1 19.04 21.28 -5.07
C MET A 1 17.67 20.84 -4.59
N GLY A 2 17.52 19.69 -3.94
CA GLY A 2 16.23 19.33 -3.31
C GLY A 2 16.01 20.13 -2.03
N PHE A 3 14.79 20.11 -1.52
CA PHE A 3 14.47 20.51 -0.15
C PHE A 3 14.91 19.42 0.83
N GLU A 4 15.28 19.80 2.06
CA GLU A 4 15.65 18.84 3.13
C GLU A 4 14.42 18.32 3.89
N SER A 5 13.37 19.13 4.08
CA SER A 5 12.05 18.66 4.54
C SER A 5 10.95 19.69 4.28
N LEU A 6 9.74 19.24 3.90
CA LEU A 6 8.59 20.11 3.69
C LEU A 6 7.49 19.93 4.74
N LEU A 7 6.94 21.04 5.22
CA LEU A 7 5.71 21.06 6.01
C LEU A 7 4.48 21.19 5.11
N ILE A 8 3.45 20.41 5.41
CA ILE A 8 2.18 20.38 4.69
C ILE A 8 1.17 21.21 5.49
N ALA A 9 0.96 22.46 5.09
CA ALA A 9 0.06 23.41 5.78
C ALA A 9 -1.42 23.19 5.38
N ASN A 10 -1.87 21.93 5.43
CA ASN A 10 -3.22 21.50 5.03
C ASN A 10 -3.57 20.13 5.65
N ARG A 11 -4.80 19.64 5.43
CA ARG A 11 -5.32 18.37 5.99
C ARG A 11 -6.11 17.53 4.99
N GLY A 12 -6.48 16.32 5.37
CA GLY A 12 -7.37 15.45 4.58
C GLY A 12 -6.71 14.92 3.30
N GLU A 13 -7.46 14.85 2.19
CA GLU A 13 -7.00 14.21 0.95
C GLU A 13 -5.77 14.90 0.35
N ILE A 14 -5.76 16.24 0.32
CA ILE A 14 -4.67 17.01 -0.26
C ILE A 14 -3.37 16.85 0.53
N ALA A 15 -3.44 16.74 1.86
CA ALA A 15 -2.26 16.46 2.66
C ALA A 15 -1.67 15.07 2.36
N ILE A 16 -2.53 14.06 2.13
CA ILE A 16 -2.10 12.73 1.66
C ILE A 16 -1.48 12.79 0.25
N ARG A 17 -2.09 13.57 -0.67
CA ARG A 17 -1.60 13.76 -2.04
C ARG A 17 -0.22 14.42 -2.09
N ILE A 18 0.03 15.41 -1.22
CA ILE A 18 1.32 16.09 -1.07
C ILE A 18 2.36 15.18 -0.41
N ALA A 19 2.02 14.51 0.70
CA ALA A 19 2.94 13.60 1.38
C ALA A 19 3.45 12.48 0.47
N ARG A 20 2.58 11.93 -0.40
CA ARG A 20 2.98 10.96 -1.43
C ARG A 20 3.97 11.57 -2.45
N ALA A 21 3.67 12.75 -3.00
CA ALA A 21 4.57 13.44 -3.93
C ALA A 21 5.94 13.78 -3.29
N ALA A 22 5.96 14.11 -2.00
CA ALA A 22 7.19 14.34 -1.24
C ALA A 22 8.00 13.04 -1.09
N SER A 23 7.33 11.96 -0.67
CA SER A 23 7.93 10.63 -0.48
C SER A 23 8.50 10.05 -1.80
N ASP A 24 7.78 10.19 -2.91
CA ASP A 24 8.24 9.76 -4.25
C ASP A 24 9.48 10.56 -4.73
N LEU A 25 9.65 11.79 -4.26
CA LEU A 25 10.84 12.63 -4.50
C LEU A 25 11.95 12.42 -3.45
N GLY A 26 11.72 11.58 -2.43
CA GLY A 26 12.65 11.33 -1.34
C GLY A 26 12.76 12.48 -0.32
N ILE A 27 11.77 13.37 -0.24
CA ILE A 27 11.73 14.54 0.65
C ILE A 27 10.87 14.21 1.89
N PRO A 28 11.43 14.17 3.11
CA PRO A 28 10.67 13.98 4.34
C PRO A 28 9.58 15.04 4.55
N SER A 29 8.39 14.58 4.95
CA SER A 29 7.18 15.39 5.03
C SER A 29 6.62 15.49 6.45
N VAL A 30 6.14 16.68 6.82
CA VAL A 30 5.53 16.96 8.13
C VAL A 30 4.07 17.39 7.95
N ALA A 31 3.13 16.59 8.44
CA ALA A 31 1.71 16.95 8.50
C ALA A 31 1.42 17.85 9.72
N VAL A 32 0.44 18.75 9.62
CA VAL A 32 -0.08 19.53 10.76
C VAL A 32 -1.53 19.16 11.06
N TYR A 33 -1.91 19.09 12.34
CA TYR A 33 -3.27 18.72 12.72
C TYR A 33 -3.83 19.53 13.89
N SER A 34 -5.10 19.92 13.82
CA SER A 34 -5.84 20.44 14.98
C SER A 34 -6.20 19.30 15.94
N GLN A 35 -6.53 19.63 17.20
CA GLN A 35 -6.84 18.63 18.24
C GLN A 35 -7.93 17.63 17.79
N ASP A 36 -8.97 18.14 17.13
CA ASP A 36 -10.12 17.38 16.61
C ASP A 36 -9.88 16.64 15.29
N ASP A 37 -8.78 16.93 14.57
CA ASP A 37 -8.41 16.23 13.32
C ASP A 37 -7.23 15.25 13.49
N SER A 38 -6.73 15.08 14.72
CA SER A 38 -5.65 14.14 15.09
C SER A 38 -5.83 12.70 14.58
N ALA A 39 -7.08 12.23 14.42
CA ALA A 39 -7.41 10.92 13.88
C ALA A 39 -7.45 10.83 12.34
N SER A 40 -7.32 11.95 11.62
CA SER A 40 -7.41 12.01 10.15
C SER A 40 -6.23 11.33 9.48
N LEU A 41 -6.49 10.55 8.43
CA LEU A 41 -5.50 9.65 7.82
C LEU A 41 -4.19 10.32 7.40
N HIS A 42 -4.21 11.61 7.06
CA HIS A 42 -3.02 12.37 6.70
C HIS A 42 -1.94 12.40 7.79
N THR A 43 -2.31 12.37 9.08
CA THR A 43 -1.37 12.33 10.23
C THR A 43 -0.58 11.01 10.31
N ARG A 44 -0.93 10.02 9.48
CA ARG A 44 -0.32 8.67 9.41
C ARG A 44 0.24 8.35 8.02
N VAL A 45 0.32 9.34 7.13
CA VAL A 45 0.86 9.20 5.76
C VAL A 45 2.08 10.09 5.53
N ALA A 46 2.16 11.24 6.20
CA ALA A 46 3.41 11.98 6.31
C ALA A 46 4.40 11.27 7.26
N ASP A 47 5.69 11.55 7.11
CA ASP A 47 6.78 10.95 7.89
C ASP A 47 6.74 11.41 9.36
N PHE A 48 6.31 12.66 9.59
CA PHE A 48 6.10 13.26 10.90
C PHE A 48 4.75 13.98 10.98
N ALA A 49 4.25 14.21 12.20
CA ALA A 49 3.02 14.95 12.43
C ALA A 49 3.16 15.91 13.63
N HIS A 50 2.68 17.14 13.49
CA HIS A 50 2.78 18.21 14.49
C HIS A 50 1.39 18.75 14.85
N GLN A 51 1.09 18.89 16.15
CA GLN A 51 -0.21 19.39 16.60
C GLN A 51 -0.24 20.92 16.60
N LEU A 52 -1.31 21.50 16.06
CA LEU A 52 -1.65 22.92 16.17
C LEU A 52 -2.57 23.15 17.36
N GLU A 53 -2.49 24.33 17.97
CA GLU A 53 -3.43 24.71 19.03
C GLU A 53 -4.82 25.04 18.45
N GLY A 54 -5.87 24.74 19.24
CA GLY A 54 -7.26 24.93 18.82
C GLY A 54 -7.85 23.77 18.00
N GLN A 55 -9.02 24.04 17.41
CA GLN A 55 -9.91 23.06 16.80
C GLN A 55 -10.54 23.58 15.50
N GLY A 56 -10.95 22.65 14.65
CA GLY A 56 -11.61 22.89 13.37
C GLY A 56 -10.75 23.67 12.36
N ALA A 57 -11.40 24.18 11.33
CA ALA A 57 -10.76 24.94 10.25
C ALA A 57 -9.93 26.16 10.72
N ARG A 58 -10.17 26.71 11.92
CA ARG A 58 -9.48 27.90 12.42
C ARG A 58 -8.01 27.66 12.76
N ALA A 59 -7.66 26.49 13.31
CA ALA A 59 -6.26 26.17 13.62
C ALA A 59 -5.36 26.20 12.37
N TYR A 60 -5.92 25.80 11.23
CA TYR A 60 -5.25 25.80 9.93
C TYR A 60 -5.13 27.19 9.26
N LEU A 61 -5.63 28.24 9.92
CA LEU A 61 -5.54 29.63 9.45
C LEU A 61 -4.55 30.48 10.29
N ASP A 62 -3.88 29.90 11.29
CA ASP A 62 -2.90 30.62 12.10
C ASP A 62 -1.51 30.58 11.44
N ILE A 63 -1.11 31.74 10.90
CA ILE A 63 0.16 31.92 10.18
C ILE A 63 1.37 31.68 11.08
N GLU A 64 1.38 32.22 12.30
CA GLU A 64 2.54 32.11 13.19
C GLU A 64 2.64 30.70 13.80
N ALA A 65 1.52 30.00 14.00
CA ALA A 65 1.53 28.58 14.38
C ALA A 65 2.13 27.71 13.26
N MET A 66 1.79 27.96 11.98
CA MET A 66 2.36 27.24 10.84
C MET A 66 3.87 27.47 10.69
N ILE A 67 4.30 28.73 10.82
CA ILE A 67 5.72 29.11 10.81
C ILE A 67 6.46 28.45 11.99
N SER A 68 5.87 28.47 13.19
CA SER A 68 6.45 27.85 14.37
C SER A 68 6.57 26.32 14.21
N ALA A 69 5.55 25.66 13.66
CA ALA A 69 5.58 24.24 13.35
C ALA A 69 6.67 23.90 12.33
N ALA A 70 6.83 24.67 11.26
CA ALA A 70 7.88 24.44 10.25
C ALA A 70 9.27 24.53 10.88
N LYS A 71 9.52 25.58 11.67
CA LYS A 71 10.80 25.81 12.36
C LYS A 71 11.08 24.78 13.46
N ALA A 72 10.06 24.29 14.15
CA ALA A 72 10.19 23.27 15.19
C ALA A 72 10.56 21.88 14.64
N ASN A 73 10.16 21.56 13.41
CA ASN A 73 10.49 20.28 12.75
C ASN A 73 11.66 20.40 11.75
N GLY A 74 12.19 21.60 11.51
CA GLY A 74 13.35 21.84 10.65
C GLY A 74 13.04 21.90 9.15
N CYS A 75 11.80 22.21 8.76
CA CYS A 75 11.40 22.26 7.36
C CYS A 75 11.94 23.51 6.64
N ASP A 76 12.57 23.33 5.47
CA ASP A 76 13.05 24.40 4.59
C ASP A 76 12.03 24.82 3.53
N ALA A 77 10.90 24.10 3.43
CA ALA A 77 9.77 24.45 2.57
C ALA A 77 8.39 24.21 3.22
N VAL A 78 7.37 24.90 2.71
CA VAL A 78 5.95 24.76 3.09
C VAL A 78 5.09 24.58 1.85
N HIS A 79 4.28 23.52 1.81
CA HIS A 79 3.29 23.28 0.76
C HIS A 79 1.86 23.54 1.32
N PRO A 80 1.16 24.58 0.87
CA PRO A 80 -0.14 24.95 1.43
C PRO A 80 -1.32 24.20 0.77
N GLY A 81 -1.13 23.56 -0.38
CA GLY A 81 -2.18 22.80 -1.07
C GLY A 81 -3.26 23.71 -1.67
N TYR A 82 -4.50 23.57 -1.21
CA TYR A 82 -5.64 24.41 -1.62
C TYR A 82 -6.52 24.81 -0.43
N GLY A 83 -7.19 25.97 -0.51
CA GLY A 83 -7.90 26.55 0.64
C GLY A 83 -6.95 26.98 1.77
N PHE A 84 -7.50 27.23 2.96
CA PHE A 84 -6.75 27.75 4.12
C PHE A 84 -5.85 28.94 3.76
N LEU A 85 -4.53 28.79 3.89
CA LEU A 85 -3.53 29.83 3.65
C LEU A 85 -2.93 29.81 2.23
N SER A 86 -3.37 28.92 1.33
CA SER A 86 -2.77 28.74 0.00
C SER A 86 -2.90 29.94 -0.95
N GLU A 87 -3.82 30.86 -0.69
CA GLU A 87 -4.00 32.11 -1.46
C GLU A 87 -3.69 33.37 -0.61
N GLN A 88 -3.06 33.22 0.56
CA GLN A 88 -2.73 34.34 1.46
C GLN A 88 -1.31 34.87 1.20
N SER A 89 -1.22 36.08 0.63
CA SER A 89 0.06 36.76 0.37
C SER A 89 0.86 37.05 1.65
N GLU A 90 0.18 37.29 2.78
CA GLU A 90 0.79 37.45 4.10
C GLU A 90 1.54 36.18 4.55
N PHE A 91 0.95 34.99 4.32
CA PHE A 91 1.59 33.72 4.69
C PHE A 91 2.85 33.45 3.85
N ALA A 92 2.78 33.67 2.54
CA ALA A 92 3.94 33.55 1.65
C ALA A 92 5.05 34.56 2.02
N SER A 93 4.67 35.78 2.46
CA SER A 93 5.60 36.80 2.95
C SER A 93 6.30 36.36 4.24
N ARG A 94 5.53 35.88 5.24
CA ARG A 94 6.08 35.37 6.52
C ARG A 94 6.97 34.15 6.32
N CYS A 95 6.65 33.25 5.39
CA CYS A 95 7.56 32.17 5.00
C CYS A 95 8.90 32.72 4.49
N HIS A 96 8.88 33.70 3.58
CA HIS A 96 10.10 34.30 3.03
C HIS A 96 10.95 35.02 4.09
N GLU A 97 10.33 35.78 5.00
CA GLU A 97 11.02 36.48 6.10
C GLU A 97 11.76 35.53 7.05
N GLU A 98 11.23 34.32 7.25
CA GLU A 98 11.79 33.29 8.11
C GLU A 98 12.75 32.32 7.38
N GLY A 99 12.96 32.53 6.08
CA GLY A 99 13.86 31.72 5.24
C GLY A 99 13.26 30.41 4.71
N ILE A 100 11.93 30.25 4.76
CA ILE A 100 11.19 29.04 4.38
C ILE A 100 10.61 29.20 2.97
N THR A 101 10.77 28.20 2.12
CA THR A 101 10.28 28.25 0.73
C THR A 101 8.79 27.94 0.65
N PHE A 102 7.98 28.95 0.31
CA PHE A 102 6.56 28.76 0.00
C PHE A 102 6.39 28.06 -1.36
N ILE A 103 5.85 26.85 -1.38
CA ILE A 103 5.62 26.07 -2.60
C ILE A 103 4.29 26.52 -3.24
N GLY A 104 4.33 27.67 -3.91
CA GLY A 104 3.20 28.33 -4.58
C GLY A 104 3.68 29.49 -5.45
N PRO A 105 2.78 30.34 -5.96
CA PRO A 105 3.15 31.56 -6.70
C PRO A 105 3.83 32.61 -5.83
N SER A 106 4.36 33.68 -6.45
CA SER A 106 4.98 34.78 -5.71
C SER A 106 3.96 35.60 -4.92
N VAL A 107 4.43 36.37 -3.92
CA VAL A 107 3.60 37.29 -3.12
C VAL A 107 2.83 38.26 -4.03
N GLU A 108 3.49 38.78 -5.07
CA GLU A 108 2.90 39.70 -6.05
C GLU A 108 1.84 39.02 -6.93
N HIS A 109 1.98 37.72 -7.24
CA HIS A 109 0.94 36.94 -7.92
C HIS A 109 -0.25 36.69 -7.00
N LEU A 110 -0.03 36.34 -5.73
CA LEU A 110 -1.10 36.17 -4.74
C LEU A 110 -1.88 37.48 -4.52
N GLU A 111 -1.20 38.61 -4.38
CA GLU A 111 -1.86 39.92 -4.31
C GLU A 111 -2.61 40.31 -5.59
N LEU A 112 -2.09 39.94 -6.77
CA LEU A 112 -2.69 40.28 -8.06
C LEU A 112 -4.00 39.53 -8.29
N PHE A 113 -4.07 38.27 -7.86
CA PHE A 113 -5.23 37.41 -8.09
C PHE A 113 -6.20 37.33 -6.91
N GLY A 114 -5.76 37.67 -5.69
CA GLY A 114 -6.64 37.89 -4.54
C GLY A 114 -7.55 39.12 -4.66
N ASP A 115 -7.22 40.07 -5.55
CA ASP A 115 -8.02 41.24 -5.91
C ASP A 115 -8.62 41.06 -7.32
N LYS A 116 -9.94 40.86 -7.38
CA LYS A 116 -10.68 40.63 -8.64
C LYS A 116 -10.61 41.82 -9.59
N ALA A 117 -10.55 43.05 -9.09
CA ALA A 117 -10.47 44.24 -9.94
C ALA A 117 -9.06 44.39 -10.54
N ARG A 118 -8.01 44.12 -9.76
CA ARG A 118 -6.63 44.00 -10.28
C ARG A 118 -6.52 42.86 -11.30
N ALA A 119 -7.08 41.68 -11.02
CA ALA A 119 -7.06 40.54 -11.92
C ALA A 119 -7.78 40.83 -13.26
N ARG A 120 -9.01 41.37 -13.23
CA ARG A 120 -9.78 41.76 -14.43
C ARG A 120 -9.08 42.86 -15.23
N SER A 121 -8.51 43.86 -14.57
CA SER A 121 -7.72 44.91 -15.23
C SER A 121 -6.46 44.35 -15.89
N ALA A 122 -5.79 43.39 -15.25
CA ALA A 122 -4.61 42.72 -15.81
C ALA A 122 -4.98 41.82 -17.00
N ALA A 123 -6.12 41.13 -16.97
CA ALA A 123 -6.65 40.33 -18.09
C ALA A 123 -6.93 41.21 -19.32
N LEU A 124 -7.62 42.34 -19.14
CA LEU A 124 -7.80 43.36 -20.19
C LEU A 124 -6.46 43.85 -20.74
N SER A 125 -5.45 44.05 -19.88
CA SER A 125 -4.09 44.45 -20.31
C SER A 125 -3.33 43.36 -21.09
N ALA A 126 -3.81 42.11 -21.06
CA ALA A 126 -3.25 40.95 -21.73
C ALA A 126 -3.99 40.56 -23.03
N ASP A 127 -4.98 41.36 -23.45
CA ASP A 127 -5.87 41.04 -24.58
C ASP A 127 -6.63 39.72 -24.34
N VAL A 128 -7.31 39.65 -23.19
CA VAL A 128 -8.22 38.58 -22.80
C VAL A 128 -9.61 39.17 -22.52
N PRO A 129 -10.70 38.64 -23.10
CA PRO A 129 -12.05 39.13 -22.84
C PRO A 129 -12.47 38.95 -21.38
N VAL A 130 -13.24 39.89 -20.84
CA VAL A 130 -13.89 39.81 -19.51
C VAL A 130 -15.34 40.26 -19.63
N LEU A 131 -16.20 39.82 -18.72
CA LEU A 131 -17.60 40.27 -18.67
C LEU A 131 -17.71 41.79 -18.50
N LYS A 132 -18.70 42.40 -19.17
CA LYS A 132 -19.14 43.78 -18.91
C LYS A 132 -19.45 43.90 -17.42
N GLY A 133 -18.96 44.94 -16.76
CA GLY A 133 -19.04 45.06 -15.30
C GLY A 133 -18.62 46.43 -14.79
N ILE A 134 -18.86 46.67 -13.50
CA ILE A 134 -18.37 47.85 -12.79
C ILE A 134 -17.32 47.38 -11.78
N ASP A 135 -16.04 47.55 -12.11
CA ASP A 135 -14.90 46.98 -11.39
C ASP A 135 -14.52 47.77 -10.11
N LYS A 136 -15.51 48.11 -9.29
CA LYS A 136 -15.39 48.85 -8.02
C LYS A 136 -16.60 48.58 -7.11
N ALA A 137 -16.56 49.07 -5.88
CA ALA A 137 -17.74 49.13 -5.02
C ALA A 137 -18.85 49.97 -5.70
N VAL A 138 -20.06 49.41 -5.75
CA VAL A 138 -21.26 50.05 -6.31
C VAL A 138 -22.30 50.36 -5.24
N SER A 139 -23.02 51.45 -5.45
CA SER A 139 -24.30 51.74 -4.78
C SER A 139 -25.44 50.89 -5.36
N LEU A 140 -26.60 50.86 -4.68
CA LEU A 140 -27.80 50.21 -5.20
C LEU A 140 -28.35 50.93 -6.45
N GLU A 141 -28.14 52.24 -6.54
CA GLU A 141 -28.54 53.09 -7.67
C GLU A 141 -27.68 52.79 -8.91
N GLU A 142 -26.37 52.67 -8.74
CA GLU A 142 -25.48 52.13 -9.79
C GLU A 142 -25.83 50.66 -10.09
N ALA A 143 -26.25 49.91 -9.07
CA ALA A 143 -26.86 48.59 -9.16
C ALA A 143 -28.00 48.50 -10.19
N LYS A 144 -29.00 49.38 -10.04
CA LYS A 144 -30.21 49.46 -10.87
C LYS A 144 -29.92 49.99 -12.28
N ALA A 145 -29.09 51.02 -12.41
CA ALA A 145 -28.60 51.48 -13.72
C ALA A 145 -27.80 50.37 -14.45
N PHE A 146 -27.04 49.58 -13.68
CA PHE A 146 -26.44 48.30 -14.05
C PHE A 146 -27.41 47.40 -14.83
N PHE A 147 -28.48 47.00 -14.14
CA PHE A 147 -29.49 46.06 -14.64
C PHE A 147 -30.15 46.50 -15.95
N GLU A 148 -30.43 47.80 -16.10
CA GLU A 148 -30.97 48.38 -17.34
C GLU A 148 -29.97 48.30 -18.50
N ASP A 149 -28.70 48.66 -18.27
CA ASP A 149 -27.64 48.69 -19.29
C ASP A 149 -27.12 47.28 -19.68
N CYS A 150 -27.36 46.25 -18.87
CA CYS A 150 -27.09 44.85 -19.20
C CYS A 150 -28.36 44.05 -19.59
N GLY A 151 -29.42 44.74 -20.01
CA GLY A 151 -30.60 44.10 -20.64
C GLY A 151 -31.45 43.22 -19.70
N GLY A 152 -31.36 43.41 -18.39
CA GLY A 152 -32.17 42.67 -17.41
C GLY A 152 -31.59 41.34 -16.93
N SER A 153 -30.27 41.14 -16.97
CA SER A 153 -29.62 40.09 -16.17
C SER A 153 -28.19 40.43 -15.76
N MET A 154 -27.93 40.38 -14.46
CA MET A 154 -26.67 40.74 -13.82
C MET A 154 -26.28 39.71 -12.75
N ILE A 155 -25.02 39.71 -12.33
CA ILE A 155 -24.53 38.97 -11.17
C ILE A 155 -23.84 39.92 -10.19
N ILE A 156 -24.33 39.92 -8.95
CA ILE A 156 -23.74 40.66 -7.83
C ILE A 156 -22.71 39.75 -7.18
N LYS A 157 -21.49 40.26 -6.96
CA LYS A 157 -20.35 39.53 -6.40
C LYS A 157 -19.71 40.33 -5.28
N ALA A 158 -19.26 39.66 -4.21
CA ALA A 158 -18.36 40.26 -3.23
C ALA A 158 -17.02 40.63 -3.87
N ILE A 159 -16.47 41.81 -3.54
CA ILE A 159 -15.17 42.26 -4.07
C ILE A 159 -14.04 41.43 -3.46
N ALA A 160 -14.00 41.35 -2.12
CA ALA A 160 -13.12 40.46 -1.40
C ALA A 160 -13.67 39.01 -1.40
N GLY A 161 -12.77 38.03 -1.52
CA GLY A 161 -13.04 36.61 -1.28
C GLY A 161 -13.49 35.79 -2.50
N GLY A 162 -13.02 34.54 -2.56
CA GLY A 162 -13.35 33.56 -3.61
C GLY A 162 -14.44 32.55 -3.20
N GLY A 163 -14.63 31.50 -4.01
CA GLY A 163 -15.47 30.35 -3.65
C GLY A 163 -16.99 30.61 -3.63
N GLY A 164 -17.46 31.62 -4.38
CA GLY A 164 -18.89 31.83 -4.67
C GLY A 164 -19.78 32.30 -3.50
N ARG A 165 -19.21 32.67 -2.34
CA ARG A 165 -19.96 33.28 -1.22
C ARG A 165 -20.24 34.76 -1.50
N GLY A 166 -21.36 35.31 -1.02
CA GLY A 166 -21.75 36.70 -1.34
C GLY A 166 -21.94 36.93 -2.85
N THR A 167 -22.32 35.89 -3.60
CA THR A 167 -22.48 35.93 -5.06
C THR A 167 -23.87 35.45 -5.44
N SER A 168 -24.62 36.26 -6.18
CA SER A 168 -25.98 35.93 -6.62
C SER A 168 -26.30 36.57 -7.97
N ALA A 169 -26.83 35.78 -8.88
CA ALA A 169 -27.49 36.31 -10.08
C ALA A 169 -28.78 37.06 -9.69
N VAL A 170 -29.17 38.00 -10.55
CA VAL A 170 -30.46 38.69 -10.54
C VAL A 170 -30.98 38.78 -11.97
N THR A 171 -32.19 38.27 -12.19
CA THR A 171 -32.87 38.27 -13.51
C THR A 171 -34.20 39.02 -13.50
N GLU A 172 -34.63 39.55 -12.35
CA GLU A 172 -35.79 40.42 -12.21
C GLU A 172 -35.46 41.64 -11.33
N GLU A 173 -35.93 42.82 -11.74
CA GLU A 173 -35.70 44.09 -11.02
C GLU A 173 -36.28 44.09 -9.59
N SER A 174 -37.32 43.29 -9.39
CA SER A 174 -37.97 43.00 -8.10
C SER A 174 -37.04 42.34 -7.10
N GLU A 175 -36.12 41.48 -7.56
CA GLU A 175 -35.22 40.70 -6.68
C GLU A 175 -33.96 41.49 -6.31
N LEU A 176 -33.38 42.24 -7.25
CA LEU A 176 -33.05 43.65 -7.00
C LEU A 176 -32.33 43.97 -5.68
N GLU A 177 -32.92 44.97 -5.01
CA GLU A 177 -32.61 45.49 -3.68
C GLU A 177 -32.47 44.40 -2.60
N SER A 178 -33.33 43.37 -2.62
CA SER A 178 -33.29 42.29 -1.63
C SER A 178 -32.06 41.38 -1.78
N THR A 179 -31.63 41.15 -3.01
CA THR A 179 -30.46 40.34 -3.33
C THR A 179 -29.17 41.12 -3.13
N PHE A 180 -29.18 42.41 -3.45
CA PHE A 180 -28.08 43.33 -3.16
C PHE A 180 -27.74 43.36 -1.66
N GLU A 181 -28.74 43.62 -0.81
CA GLU A 181 -28.54 43.61 0.65
C GLU A 181 -28.33 42.21 1.24
N ARG A 182 -28.69 41.12 0.53
CA ARG A 182 -28.23 39.76 0.90
C ARG A 182 -26.73 39.62 0.66
N CYS A 183 -26.24 39.89 -0.56
CA CYS A 183 -24.83 39.76 -0.91
C CYS A 183 -23.92 40.63 -0.04
N ARG A 184 -24.33 41.87 0.29
CA ARG A 184 -23.57 42.75 1.19
C ARG A 184 -23.46 42.21 2.61
N ARG A 185 -24.54 41.66 3.18
CA ARG A 185 -24.53 41.01 4.50
C ARG A 185 -23.70 39.73 4.52
N GLU A 186 -23.78 38.92 3.46
CA GLU A 186 -22.92 37.73 3.30
C GLU A 186 -21.43 38.11 3.18
N ALA A 187 -21.09 39.09 2.35
CA ALA A 187 -19.71 39.58 2.20
C ALA A 187 -19.15 40.12 3.52
N LYS A 188 -19.94 40.91 4.25
CA LYS A 188 -19.58 41.43 5.57
C LYS A 188 -19.35 40.31 6.60
N SER A 189 -20.19 39.28 6.58
CA SER A 189 -20.11 38.14 7.50
C SER A 189 -18.93 37.20 7.17
N ALA A 190 -18.62 37.02 5.89
CA ALA A 190 -17.57 36.10 5.43
C ALA A 190 -16.17 36.74 5.34
N PHE A 191 -16.09 38.03 5.04
CA PHE A 191 -14.84 38.72 4.67
C PHE A 191 -14.64 40.07 5.39
N GLY A 192 -15.54 40.47 6.30
CA GLY A 192 -15.50 41.75 7.03
C GLY A 192 -15.85 42.99 6.19
N ILE A 193 -15.88 42.86 4.87
CA ILE A 193 -16.08 43.95 3.90
C ILE A 193 -17.47 43.83 3.29
N GLU A 194 -18.27 44.91 3.35
CA GLU A 194 -19.65 44.96 2.81
C GLU A 194 -19.74 45.46 1.36
N ASP A 195 -18.59 45.57 0.69
CA ASP A 195 -18.48 46.06 -0.68
C ASP A 195 -18.73 44.94 -1.70
N VAL A 196 -19.71 45.19 -2.57
CA VAL A 196 -20.07 44.34 -3.71
C VAL A 196 -19.83 45.09 -5.01
N TYR A 197 -19.59 44.33 -6.08
CA TYR A 197 -19.52 44.81 -7.44
C TYR A 197 -20.45 43.99 -8.35
N VAL A 198 -20.61 44.42 -9.60
CA VAL A 198 -21.55 43.79 -10.55
C VAL A 198 -20.92 43.49 -11.89
N GLU A 199 -21.32 42.36 -12.46
CA GLU A 199 -21.00 41.92 -13.81
C GLU A 199 -22.30 41.51 -14.53
N GLU A 200 -22.20 41.41 -15.86
CA GLU A 200 -23.17 40.78 -16.74
C GLU A 200 -23.32 39.28 -16.42
N PHE A 201 -24.53 38.71 -16.58
CA PHE A 201 -24.80 37.31 -16.22
C PHE A 201 -25.13 36.44 -17.44
N VAL A 202 -24.14 35.65 -17.87
CA VAL A 202 -24.28 34.59 -18.88
C VAL A 202 -25.14 33.46 -18.31
N ARG A 203 -26.26 33.15 -18.95
CA ARG A 203 -27.28 32.23 -18.41
C ARG A 203 -26.95 30.77 -18.72
N HIS A 204 -26.34 30.53 -19.88
CA HIS A 204 -25.95 29.21 -20.38
C HIS A 204 -24.44 29.11 -20.63
N ALA A 205 -23.65 29.55 -19.64
CA ALA A 205 -22.20 29.38 -19.68
C ALA A 205 -21.76 27.95 -19.39
N ARG A 206 -20.78 27.46 -20.14
CA ARG A 206 -19.91 26.36 -19.71
C ARG A 206 -18.72 26.93 -18.92
N HIS A 207 -18.35 26.32 -17.79
CA HIS A 207 -17.18 26.71 -17.02
C HIS A 207 -15.97 25.90 -17.49
N VAL A 208 -15.08 26.54 -18.26
CA VAL A 208 -13.85 25.93 -18.78
C VAL A 208 -12.63 26.52 -18.07
N GLU A 209 -11.71 25.67 -17.66
CA GLU A 209 -10.48 26.07 -16.98
C GLU A 209 -9.24 25.76 -17.83
N VAL A 210 -8.16 26.52 -17.69
CA VAL A 210 -6.85 26.14 -18.23
C VAL A 210 -5.84 25.98 -17.10
N GLN A 211 -5.20 24.80 -17.03
CA GLN A 211 -4.08 24.59 -16.13
C GLN A 211 -2.84 25.32 -16.65
N ILE A 212 -2.32 26.28 -15.89
CA ILE A 212 -1.06 26.96 -16.17
C ILE A 212 0.05 26.41 -15.26
N VAL A 213 1.27 26.39 -15.79
CA VAL A 213 2.51 26.05 -15.07
C VAL A 213 3.63 27.01 -15.50
N GLY A 214 4.33 27.59 -14.52
CA GLY A 214 5.42 28.55 -14.75
C GLY A 214 6.65 28.26 -13.89
N ASP A 215 7.84 28.45 -14.44
CA ASP A 215 9.12 28.31 -13.73
C ASP A 215 9.71 29.66 -13.26
N LEU A 216 10.62 29.61 -12.28
CA LEU A 216 11.29 30.78 -11.71
C LEU A 216 12.26 31.50 -12.68
N HIS A 217 12.33 31.05 -13.95
CA HIS A 217 13.18 31.60 -15.01
C HIS A 217 12.35 32.22 -16.14
N GLY A 218 11.02 32.28 -15.99
CA GLY A 218 10.08 32.89 -16.95
C GLY A 218 9.58 31.93 -18.04
N GLY A 219 9.86 30.63 -17.93
CA GLY A 219 9.22 29.60 -18.77
C GLY A 219 7.77 29.41 -18.34
N ILE A 220 6.82 29.50 -19.29
CA ILE A 220 5.37 29.38 -19.02
C ILE A 220 4.69 28.52 -20.10
N ALA A 221 3.98 27.49 -19.65
CA ALA A 221 3.21 26.56 -20.46
C ALA A 221 1.81 26.30 -19.86
N HIS A 222 1.05 25.41 -20.49
CA HIS A 222 -0.25 24.94 -20.02
C HIS A 222 -0.26 23.41 -19.95
N LEU A 223 -1.19 22.84 -19.18
CA LEU A 223 -1.48 21.40 -19.15
C LEU A 223 -2.93 21.17 -19.57
N TRP A 224 -3.31 21.71 -20.73
CA TRP A 224 -4.65 21.61 -21.34
C TRP A 224 -5.80 22.16 -20.47
N GLU A 225 -7.03 21.97 -20.95
CA GLU A 225 -8.24 22.51 -20.34
C GLU A 225 -9.07 21.47 -19.57
N ARG A 226 -9.87 21.95 -18.61
CA ARG A 226 -10.88 21.17 -17.88
C ARG A 226 -12.27 21.77 -18.03
N GLU A 227 -13.28 20.93 -17.88
CA GLU A 227 -14.71 21.30 -17.88
C GLU A 227 -15.28 21.11 -16.46
N CYS A 228 -15.82 22.18 -15.89
CA CYS A 228 -16.29 22.29 -14.51
C CYS A 228 -17.75 22.76 -14.39
N SER A 229 -18.52 22.77 -15.48
CA SER A 229 -19.93 23.23 -15.51
C SER A 229 -20.87 22.47 -14.57
N ILE A 230 -20.52 21.26 -14.15
CA ILE A 230 -21.35 20.42 -13.30
C ILE A 230 -21.16 20.87 -11.84
N GLN A 231 -21.81 21.97 -11.51
CA GLN A 231 -21.77 22.63 -10.21
C GLN A 231 -23.17 22.81 -9.61
N ARG A 232 -23.25 22.82 -8.28
CA ARG A 232 -24.47 23.07 -7.48
C ARG A 232 -24.23 24.28 -6.60
N ARG A 233 -24.95 25.39 -6.83
CA ARG A 233 -24.75 26.66 -6.09
C ARG A 233 -23.27 27.06 -6.04
N ASN A 234 -22.62 27.07 -7.21
CA ASN A 234 -21.19 27.37 -7.41
C ASN A 234 -20.19 26.36 -6.78
N GLN A 235 -20.64 25.25 -6.19
CA GLN A 235 -19.78 24.15 -5.76
C GLN A 235 -19.65 23.11 -6.88
N LYS A 236 -18.43 22.93 -7.42
CA LYS A 236 -18.13 21.93 -8.46
C LYS A 236 -18.37 20.51 -7.92
N VAL A 237 -18.93 19.61 -8.74
CA VAL A 237 -19.34 18.24 -8.34
C VAL A 237 -18.70 17.17 -9.23
N ILE A 238 -18.61 17.43 -10.53
CA ILE A 238 -17.96 16.57 -11.53
C ILE A 238 -17.08 17.45 -12.41
N GLU A 239 -15.82 17.03 -12.59
CA GLU A 239 -14.87 17.69 -13.48
C GLU A 239 -14.38 16.73 -14.56
N ILE A 240 -14.13 17.24 -15.77
CA ILE A 240 -13.77 16.44 -16.95
C ILE A 240 -12.53 17.04 -17.61
N ALA A 241 -11.62 16.21 -18.11
CA ALA A 241 -10.52 16.63 -18.99
C ALA A 241 -10.39 15.65 -20.18
N PRO A 242 -10.10 16.12 -21.40
CA PRO A 242 -10.30 17.49 -21.89
C PRO A 242 -11.81 17.85 -21.92
N ALA A 243 -12.15 19.11 -22.21
CA ALA A 243 -13.55 19.55 -22.25
C ALA A 243 -14.32 18.90 -23.43
N PRO A 244 -15.30 18.02 -23.18
CA PRO A 244 -15.96 17.27 -24.24
C PRO A 244 -16.86 18.18 -25.08
N GLY A 245 -16.90 17.94 -26.40
CA GLY A 245 -17.69 18.74 -27.34
C GLY A 245 -17.28 20.23 -27.48
N LEU A 246 -16.18 20.68 -26.86
CA LEU A 246 -15.64 22.03 -27.07
C LEU A 246 -14.90 22.09 -28.42
N ASP A 247 -15.22 23.07 -29.27
CA ASP A 247 -14.57 23.24 -30.58
C ASP A 247 -13.06 23.43 -30.45
N VAL A 248 -12.30 22.96 -31.46
CA VAL A 248 -10.84 23.02 -31.47
C VAL A 248 -10.33 24.46 -31.56
N THR A 249 -10.95 25.30 -32.41
CA THR A 249 -10.59 26.72 -32.54
C THR A 249 -10.81 27.46 -31.22
N LEU A 250 -11.98 27.23 -30.61
CA LEU A 250 -12.35 27.88 -29.35
C LEU A 250 -11.47 27.42 -28.17
N ARG A 251 -11.10 26.14 -28.12
CA ARG A 251 -10.10 25.60 -27.19
C ARG A 251 -8.75 26.31 -27.35
N ASP A 252 -8.24 26.40 -28.58
CA ASP A 252 -6.96 27.04 -28.87
C ASP A 252 -6.98 28.54 -28.55
N GLU A 253 -8.11 29.22 -28.73
CA GLU A 253 -8.32 30.62 -28.33
C GLU A 253 -8.30 30.80 -26.80
N ILE A 254 -8.99 29.93 -26.04
CA ILE A 254 -9.06 29.96 -24.57
C ILE A 254 -7.68 29.64 -23.95
N ILE A 255 -7.05 28.55 -24.39
CA ILE A 255 -5.69 28.17 -23.97
C ILE A 255 -4.70 29.28 -24.34
N GLY A 256 -4.80 29.82 -25.56
CA GLY A 256 -4.01 30.95 -26.01
C GLY A 256 -4.20 32.20 -25.15
N ALA A 257 -5.42 32.49 -24.70
CA ALA A 257 -5.72 33.60 -23.79
C ALA A 257 -5.10 33.41 -22.40
N ALA A 258 -5.26 32.23 -21.80
CA ALA A 258 -4.64 31.88 -20.52
C ALA A 258 -3.11 32.00 -20.57
N VAL A 259 -2.48 31.45 -21.63
CA VAL A 259 -1.02 31.50 -21.81
C VAL A 259 -0.52 32.91 -22.12
N ARG A 260 -1.29 33.75 -22.86
CA ARG A 260 -0.98 35.19 -23.04
C ARG A 260 -1.01 35.92 -21.71
N PHE A 261 -2.03 35.70 -20.89
CA PHE A 261 -2.20 36.39 -19.61
C PHE A 261 -1.13 35.96 -18.59
N ALA A 262 -0.88 34.66 -18.44
CA ALA A 262 0.22 34.16 -17.61
C ALA A 262 1.57 34.76 -18.03
N LYS A 263 1.86 34.85 -19.33
CA LYS A 263 3.09 35.49 -19.86
C LYS A 263 3.12 37.00 -19.66
N LYS A 264 1.97 37.68 -19.68
CA LYS A 264 1.86 39.12 -19.41
C LYS A 264 2.22 39.48 -17.96
N VAL A 265 1.88 38.61 -17.01
CA VAL A 265 2.15 38.82 -15.56
C VAL A 265 3.42 38.13 -15.05
N GLY A 266 4.14 37.41 -15.92
CA GLY A 266 5.33 36.63 -15.54
C GLY A 266 5.01 35.53 -14.53
N TYR A 267 3.91 34.81 -14.72
CA TYR A 267 3.39 33.84 -13.76
C TYR A 267 4.40 32.74 -13.39
N SER A 268 4.39 32.31 -12.13
CA SER A 268 5.28 31.28 -11.59
C SER A 268 4.51 30.27 -10.72
N SER A 269 5.03 29.05 -10.59
CA SER A 269 4.35 27.91 -9.96
C SER A 269 3.09 27.46 -10.73
N LEU A 270 2.18 26.74 -10.07
CA LEU A 270 0.89 26.35 -10.64
C LEU A 270 -0.17 27.44 -10.48
N GLY A 271 -1.11 27.49 -11.43
CA GLY A 271 -2.35 28.25 -11.29
C GLY A 271 -3.40 27.77 -12.28
N THR A 272 -4.67 27.99 -11.96
CA THR A 272 -5.77 27.76 -12.92
C THR A 272 -6.38 29.07 -13.35
N PHE A 273 -6.53 29.26 -14.66
CA PHE A 273 -7.22 30.41 -15.22
C PHE A 273 -8.62 29.95 -15.64
N GLU A 274 -9.66 30.48 -14.98
CA GLU A 274 -11.06 30.08 -15.14
C GLU A 274 -11.79 31.01 -16.14
N PHE A 275 -12.59 30.40 -17.03
CA PHE A 275 -13.33 31.06 -18.09
C PHE A 275 -14.78 30.58 -18.15
N LEU A 276 -15.67 31.46 -18.60
CA LEU A 276 -17.02 31.10 -19.04
C LEU A 276 -17.05 31.09 -20.56
N VAL A 277 -17.51 29.98 -21.14
CA VAL A 277 -17.78 29.82 -22.58
C VAL A 277 -19.27 29.98 -22.81
N ASP A 278 -19.66 30.97 -23.60
CA ASP A 278 -21.05 31.31 -23.84
C ASP A 278 -21.66 30.35 -24.88
N SER A 279 -22.54 29.46 -24.42
CA SER A 279 -23.18 28.45 -25.27
C SER A 279 -24.53 28.91 -25.86
N ALA A 280 -25.00 30.12 -25.52
CA ALA A 280 -26.24 30.70 -26.04
C ALA A 280 -25.99 31.91 -26.95
N HIS A 281 -24.79 32.50 -26.90
CA HIS A 281 -24.49 33.84 -27.42
C HIS A 281 -25.34 34.91 -26.70
N ASP A 282 -25.41 34.81 -25.37
CA ASP A 282 -25.93 35.84 -24.46
C ASP A 282 -25.08 37.13 -24.50
N THR A 283 -23.80 37.04 -24.95
CA THR A 283 -22.78 38.11 -24.90
C THR A 283 -22.04 38.33 -26.24
N ASP A 284 -21.32 39.46 -26.37
CA ASP A 284 -20.50 39.82 -27.55
C ASP A 284 -19.24 38.93 -27.76
N HIS A 285 -18.95 37.98 -26.85
CA HIS A 285 -17.75 37.15 -26.87
C HIS A 285 -18.08 35.65 -26.76
N SER A 286 -17.35 34.80 -27.48
CA SER A 286 -17.47 33.34 -27.38
C SER A 286 -17.02 32.78 -26.02
N PHE A 287 -16.08 33.47 -25.37
CA PHE A 287 -15.63 33.16 -24.01
C PHE A 287 -15.13 34.42 -23.29
N VAL A 288 -15.14 34.38 -21.96
CA VAL A 288 -14.69 35.46 -21.06
C VAL A 288 -13.97 34.89 -19.86
N PHE A 289 -12.90 35.57 -19.41
CA PHE A 289 -12.20 35.27 -18.16
C PHE A 289 -13.04 35.70 -16.96
N ILE A 290 -13.03 34.90 -15.88
CA ILE A 290 -13.72 35.21 -14.62
C ILE A 290 -12.78 35.39 -13.42
N GLU A 291 -11.88 34.44 -13.16
CA GLU A 291 -10.87 34.52 -12.09
C GLU A 291 -9.67 33.62 -12.39
N ALA A 292 -8.56 33.83 -11.68
CA ALA A 292 -7.43 32.89 -11.71
C ALA A 292 -7.12 32.45 -10.28
N ASN A 293 -7.20 31.14 -10.05
CA ASN A 293 -6.93 30.50 -8.77
C ASN A 293 -5.42 30.31 -8.64
N ALA A 294 -4.77 31.09 -7.78
CA ALA A 294 -3.30 31.20 -7.69
C ALA A 294 -2.68 30.09 -6.81
N ARG A 295 -3.07 28.84 -7.07
CA ARG A 295 -2.73 27.66 -6.28
C ARG A 295 -3.01 26.36 -7.06
N LEU A 296 -2.74 25.23 -6.41
CA LEU A 296 -3.30 23.94 -6.80
C LEU A 296 -4.84 23.96 -6.62
N GLN A 297 -5.53 23.10 -7.37
CA GLN A 297 -6.98 22.87 -7.26
C GLN A 297 -7.27 21.41 -6.90
N VAL A 298 -8.48 21.12 -6.42
CA VAL A 298 -8.94 19.78 -6.04
C VAL A 298 -8.93 18.83 -7.25
N GLU A 299 -9.31 19.41 -8.40
CA GLU A 299 -9.51 18.88 -9.75
C GLU A 299 -8.26 18.83 -10.63
N HIS A 300 -7.05 19.06 -10.09
CA HIS A 300 -5.80 18.86 -10.82
C HIS A 300 -5.66 17.43 -11.38
N THR A 301 -6.23 16.46 -10.67
CA THR A 301 -6.21 15.01 -10.93
C THR A 301 -6.64 14.62 -12.35
N VAL A 302 -7.70 15.21 -12.92
CA VAL A 302 -8.13 14.87 -14.29
C VAL A 302 -7.10 15.31 -15.33
N THR A 303 -6.37 16.39 -15.06
CA THR A 303 -5.23 16.81 -15.89
C THR A 303 -4.07 15.81 -15.77
N GLU A 304 -3.78 15.29 -14.57
CA GLU A 304 -2.73 14.27 -14.38
C GLU A 304 -3.03 13.00 -15.19
N GLU A 305 -4.26 12.48 -15.14
CA GLU A 305 -4.63 11.25 -15.83
C GLU A 305 -4.55 11.38 -17.37
N VAL A 306 -4.95 12.52 -17.96
CA VAL A 306 -4.91 12.68 -19.43
C VAL A 306 -3.53 13.09 -19.98
N THR A 307 -2.71 13.79 -19.19
CA THR A 307 -1.36 14.23 -19.62
C THR A 307 -0.25 13.25 -19.23
N GLY A 308 -0.42 12.52 -18.13
CA GLY A 308 0.63 11.70 -17.50
C GLY A 308 1.63 12.49 -16.65
N VAL A 309 1.33 13.75 -16.31
CA VAL A 309 2.18 14.62 -15.48
C VAL A 309 1.74 14.54 -14.02
N ASP A 310 2.67 14.23 -13.10
CA ASP A 310 2.44 14.51 -11.67
C ASP A 310 2.60 16.01 -11.43
N ILE A 311 1.48 16.67 -11.14
CA ILE A 311 1.39 18.13 -11.04
C ILE A 311 2.00 18.62 -9.71
N VAL A 312 1.92 17.84 -8.64
CA VAL A 312 2.42 18.22 -7.30
C VAL A 312 3.94 18.05 -7.20
N GLN A 313 4.49 16.95 -7.72
CA GLN A 313 5.95 16.80 -7.89
C GLN A 313 6.51 17.90 -8.80
N SER A 314 5.80 18.26 -9.87
CA SER A 314 6.18 19.39 -10.73
C SER A 314 6.19 20.71 -9.95
N GLN A 315 5.17 21.00 -9.13
CA GLN A 315 5.12 22.19 -8.28
C GLN A 315 6.30 22.28 -7.30
N ILE A 316 6.62 21.17 -6.62
CA ILE A 316 7.76 21.06 -5.69
C ILE A 316 9.09 21.32 -6.42
N ARG A 317 9.30 20.67 -7.58
CA ARG A 317 10.55 20.79 -8.36
C ARG A 317 10.74 22.18 -8.98
N LEU A 318 9.65 22.84 -9.37
CA LEU A 318 9.67 24.22 -9.85
C LEU A 318 9.99 25.22 -8.71
N ALA A 319 9.45 25.01 -7.52
CA ALA A 319 9.83 25.79 -6.33
C ALA A 319 11.30 25.59 -5.94
N ALA A 320 11.84 24.37 -6.15
CA ALA A 320 13.27 24.06 -6.00
C ALA A 320 14.16 24.63 -7.14
N GLY A 321 13.58 25.37 -8.09
CA GLY A 321 14.29 26.13 -9.12
C GLY A 321 14.58 25.38 -10.42
N GLU A 322 13.98 24.20 -10.65
CA GLU A 322 14.01 23.55 -11.96
C GLU A 322 13.24 24.34 -13.03
N LYS A 323 13.42 23.98 -14.30
CA LYS A 323 12.82 24.66 -15.47
C LYS A 323 11.83 23.75 -16.20
N LEU A 324 10.87 24.32 -16.91
CA LEU A 324 9.91 23.52 -17.71
C LEU A 324 10.60 22.54 -18.69
N PRO A 325 11.66 22.91 -19.44
CA PRO A 325 12.35 21.96 -20.34
C PRO A 325 13.09 20.83 -19.63
N SER A 326 13.53 21.02 -18.38
CA SER A 326 14.12 19.93 -17.57
C SER A 326 13.09 18.97 -17.00
N LEU A 327 11.82 19.39 -16.96
CA LEU A 327 10.67 18.56 -16.56
C LEU A 327 9.93 17.96 -17.76
N GLY A 328 10.23 18.39 -19.00
CA GLY A 328 9.48 18.02 -20.19
C GLY A 328 8.09 18.67 -20.28
N LEU A 329 7.94 19.87 -19.72
CA LEU A 329 6.68 20.62 -19.60
C LEU A 329 6.63 21.89 -20.47
N ASP A 330 7.64 22.13 -21.30
CA ASP A 330 7.69 23.26 -22.24
C ASP A 330 6.92 23.03 -23.54
N ASP A 331 6.70 21.77 -23.92
CA ASP A 331 5.80 21.32 -24.99
C ASP A 331 4.84 20.22 -24.44
N PRO A 332 3.62 20.57 -24.01
CA PRO A 332 2.75 19.66 -23.27
C PRO A 332 2.11 18.58 -24.15
N ASN A 333 2.32 17.31 -23.79
CA ASN A 333 1.70 16.15 -24.46
C ASN A 333 0.18 16.35 -24.66
N PRO A 334 -0.39 15.98 -25.82
CA PRO A 334 -1.84 16.04 -26.03
C PRO A 334 -2.58 15.06 -25.12
N PRO A 335 -3.81 15.40 -24.67
CA PRO A 335 -4.58 14.60 -23.73
C PRO A 335 -4.96 13.25 -24.33
N ARG A 336 -4.80 12.19 -23.55
CA ARG A 336 -4.99 10.81 -23.99
C ARG A 336 -6.37 10.30 -23.58
N GLY A 337 -7.36 10.47 -24.45
CA GLY A 337 -8.76 10.14 -24.15
C GLY A 337 -9.35 11.09 -23.10
N TYR A 338 -10.21 10.58 -22.23
CA TYR A 338 -10.95 11.38 -21.23
C TYR A 338 -10.74 10.90 -19.79
N ALA A 339 -10.60 11.84 -18.88
CA ALA A 339 -10.71 11.64 -17.44
C ALA A 339 -11.96 12.33 -16.87
N ILE A 340 -12.60 11.71 -15.88
CA ILE A 340 -13.72 12.29 -15.12
C ILE A 340 -13.42 12.14 -13.63
N GLN A 341 -13.38 13.25 -12.88
CA GLN A 341 -13.40 13.26 -11.43
C GLN A 341 -14.83 13.45 -10.93
N THR A 342 -15.15 12.78 -9.82
CA THR A 342 -16.40 12.97 -9.08
C THR A 342 -16.09 13.25 -7.61
N ARG A 343 -16.68 14.32 -7.06
CA ARG A 343 -16.50 14.72 -5.65
C ARG A 343 -17.49 13.99 -4.75
N ILE A 344 -16.96 13.09 -3.91
CA ILE A 344 -17.75 12.27 -3.00
C ILE A 344 -17.77 12.95 -1.62
N ASN A 345 -18.90 13.57 -1.34
CA ASN A 345 -19.10 14.43 -0.18
C ASN A 345 -19.97 13.76 0.89
N MET A 346 -19.67 14.07 2.15
CA MET A 346 -20.43 13.70 3.34
C MET A 346 -21.65 14.61 3.49
N GLU A 347 -22.62 14.43 2.61
CA GLU A 347 -23.83 15.25 2.54
C GLU A 347 -25.03 14.40 2.10
N THR A 348 -26.23 14.81 2.51
CA THR A 348 -27.50 14.27 2.03
C THR A 348 -28.41 15.39 1.53
N PHE A 349 -29.35 15.03 0.65
CA PHE A 349 -30.28 15.97 0.04
C PHE A 349 -31.69 15.79 0.63
N ARG A 350 -32.40 16.89 0.83
CA ARG A 350 -33.84 16.93 1.06
C ARG A 350 -34.59 17.02 -0.28
N GLU A 351 -35.90 16.75 -0.27
CA GLU A 351 -36.76 16.81 -1.46
C GLU A 351 -36.82 18.20 -2.13
N ASP A 352 -36.57 19.26 -1.36
CA ASP A 352 -36.43 20.66 -1.82
C ASP A 352 -35.05 20.97 -2.45
N GLY A 353 -34.16 19.98 -2.55
CA GLY A 353 -32.78 20.13 -3.00
C GLY A 353 -31.84 20.79 -1.98
N ALA A 354 -32.29 21.06 -0.76
CA ALA A 354 -31.42 21.58 0.30
C ALA A 354 -30.46 20.50 0.81
N VAL A 355 -29.23 20.92 1.06
CA VAL A 355 -28.09 20.06 1.40
C VAL A 355 -27.92 20.03 2.92
N ARG A 356 -27.78 18.83 3.50
CA ARG A 356 -27.44 18.62 4.90
C ARG A 356 -26.08 17.95 5.00
N PRO A 357 -25.05 18.60 5.57
CA PRO A 357 -23.79 17.93 5.91
C PRO A 357 -24.05 16.74 6.84
N ALA A 358 -23.32 15.65 6.61
CA ALA A 358 -23.39 14.43 7.39
C ALA A 358 -22.08 14.20 8.15
N SER A 359 -22.19 13.75 9.39
CA SER A 359 -21.07 13.28 10.19
C SER A 359 -21.44 11.99 10.92
N GLY A 360 -20.45 11.17 11.23
CA GLY A 360 -20.64 9.88 11.88
C GLY A 360 -19.34 9.11 11.95
N VAL A 361 -19.42 7.79 12.11
CA VAL A 361 -18.27 6.89 12.03
C VAL A 361 -18.40 6.06 10.77
N LEU A 362 -17.36 6.01 9.93
CA LEU A 362 -17.36 5.19 8.72
C LEU A 362 -17.34 3.70 9.11
N THR A 363 -18.47 2.99 8.95
CA THR A 363 -18.58 1.54 9.26
C THR A 363 -18.16 0.66 8.10
N ALA A 364 -18.22 1.18 6.87
CA ALA A 364 -17.59 0.62 5.69
C ALA A 364 -17.01 1.76 4.83
N TYR A 365 -15.86 1.50 4.20
CA TYR A 365 -15.21 2.40 3.26
C TYR A 365 -14.42 1.55 2.25
N ASP A 366 -15.15 0.92 1.33
CA ASP A 366 -14.57 0.07 0.28
C ASP A 366 -14.40 0.93 -0.99
N ALA A 367 -13.23 1.56 -1.15
CA ALA A 367 -12.95 2.51 -2.23
C ALA A 367 -12.72 1.82 -3.60
N PRO A 368 -13.26 2.38 -4.70
CA PRO A 368 -13.18 1.76 -6.02
C PRO A 368 -11.77 1.88 -6.60
N ASN A 369 -11.39 0.88 -7.40
CA ASN A 369 -10.03 0.67 -7.87
C ASN A 369 -10.02 -0.18 -9.17
N GLY A 370 -8.83 -0.45 -9.69
CA GLY A 370 -8.61 -1.23 -10.91
C GLY A 370 -8.19 -0.37 -12.11
N PRO A 371 -8.09 -0.97 -13.32
CA PRO A 371 -7.61 -0.26 -14.51
C PRO A 371 -8.48 0.97 -14.84
N GLY A 372 -7.84 2.14 -14.92
CA GLY A 372 -8.53 3.40 -15.20
C GLY A 372 -9.42 3.90 -14.06
N VAL A 373 -9.13 3.53 -12.80
CA VAL A 373 -9.79 4.09 -11.61
C VAL A 373 -8.75 4.43 -10.54
N ARG A 374 -8.76 5.69 -10.11
CA ARG A 374 -7.98 6.27 -9.02
C ARG A 374 -8.95 6.84 -7.97
N THR A 375 -8.63 6.69 -6.69
CA THR A 375 -9.41 7.27 -5.60
C THR A 375 -8.49 8.00 -4.62
N ASP A 376 -8.59 9.32 -4.58
CA ASP A 376 -7.83 10.19 -3.69
C ASP A 376 -8.75 10.60 -2.52
N GLY A 377 -8.43 10.22 -1.28
CA GLY A 377 -9.31 10.45 -0.13
C GLY A 377 -8.68 10.07 1.22
N PHE A 378 -9.34 10.45 2.32
CA PHE A 378 -8.83 10.25 3.70
C PHE A 378 -9.71 9.37 4.59
N GLY A 379 -10.81 8.81 4.05
CA GLY A 379 -11.68 7.89 4.79
C GLY A 379 -11.02 6.53 5.08
N TYR A 380 -11.37 5.94 6.22
CA TYR A 380 -11.06 4.56 6.59
C TYR A 380 -12.08 4.05 7.62
N VAL A 381 -12.24 2.73 7.76
CA VAL A 381 -13.22 2.13 8.68
C VAL A 381 -12.86 2.46 10.15
N GLY A 382 -13.82 3.02 10.89
CA GLY A 382 -13.63 3.51 12.25
C GLY A 382 -13.23 4.99 12.35
N TYR A 383 -12.99 5.69 11.23
CA TYR A 383 -12.79 7.14 11.25
C TYR A 383 -14.09 7.86 11.62
N LYS A 384 -14.04 8.73 12.64
CA LYS A 384 -15.12 9.65 13.00
C LYS A 384 -14.97 10.94 12.18
N THR A 385 -15.94 11.24 11.34
CA THR A 385 -15.95 12.44 10.51
C THR A 385 -16.48 13.64 11.30
N SER A 386 -16.01 14.85 10.97
CA SER A 386 -16.37 16.10 11.65
C SER A 386 -16.97 17.09 10.65
N THR A 387 -18.00 17.84 11.08
CA THR A 387 -18.58 18.97 10.32
C THR A 387 -17.80 20.28 10.48
N ALA A 388 -16.70 20.29 11.24
CA ALA A 388 -15.81 21.45 11.39
C ALA A 388 -14.87 21.69 10.18
N PHE A 389 -14.93 20.81 9.18
CA PHE A 389 -14.14 20.83 7.94
C PHE A 389 -15.06 20.71 6.71
N ASP A 390 -14.47 20.81 5.52
CA ASP A 390 -15.21 20.60 4.27
C ASP A 390 -15.77 19.16 4.16
N SER A 391 -16.90 19.03 3.45
CA SER A 391 -17.63 17.77 3.32
C SER A 391 -16.99 16.76 2.35
N LEU A 392 -16.05 17.16 1.49
CA LEU A 392 -15.34 16.24 0.60
C LEU A 392 -14.62 15.15 1.41
N LEU A 393 -14.92 13.88 1.11
CA LEU A 393 -14.28 12.71 1.75
C LEU A 393 -13.32 12.00 0.79
N ALA A 394 -13.70 11.92 -0.49
CA ALA A 394 -12.91 11.30 -1.53
C ALA A 394 -13.22 11.91 -2.91
N LYS A 395 -12.26 11.78 -3.82
CA LYS A 395 -12.36 12.08 -5.24
C LYS A 395 -12.22 10.75 -5.97
N VAL A 396 -13.25 10.32 -6.70
CA VAL A 396 -13.13 9.14 -7.58
C VAL A 396 -12.87 9.67 -8.98
N ILE A 397 -11.68 9.37 -9.50
CA ILE A 397 -11.22 9.76 -10.83
C ILE A 397 -11.16 8.51 -11.70
N VAL A 398 -11.78 8.56 -12.87
CA VAL A 398 -11.68 7.50 -13.88
C VAL A 398 -10.99 8.00 -15.13
N HIS A 399 -10.27 7.10 -15.80
CA HIS A 399 -9.58 7.39 -17.07
C HIS A 399 -9.98 6.39 -18.15
N SER A 400 -10.42 6.91 -19.30
CA SER A 400 -10.64 6.16 -20.54
C SER A 400 -9.61 6.58 -21.58
N LYS A 401 -8.89 5.60 -22.13
CA LYS A 401 -7.96 5.81 -23.26
C LYS A 401 -8.63 5.84 -24.63
N GLY A 402 -9.96 5.73 -24.68
CA GLY A 402 -10.74 5.83 -25.90
C GLY A 402 -11.23 7.26 -26.17
N ASP A 403 -11.35 7.62 -27.45
CA ASP A 403 -11.80 8.94 -27.91
C ASP A 403 -13.31 9.17 -27.72
N ASP A 404 -14.02 8.20 -27.16
CA ASP A 404 -15.43 8.29 -26.78
C ASP A 404 -15.57 8.67 -25.30
N PHE A 405 -16.21 9.83 -25.06
CA PHE A 405 -16.52 10.31 -23.72
C PHE A 405 -17.49 9.37 -22.98
N ALA A 406 -18.46 8.74 -23.66
CA ALA A 406 -19.43 7.85 -23.01
C ALA A 406 -18.76 6.62 -22.37
N THR A 407 -17.63 6.16 -22.91
CA THR A 407 -16.80 5.11 -22.29
C THR A 407 -16.23 5.55 -20.94
N ALA A 408 -15.82 6.82 -20.78
CA ALA A 408 -15.41 7.37 -19.49
C ALA A 408 -16.60 7.47 -18.52
N VAL A 409 -17.77 7.94 -18.99
CA VAL A 409 -19.00 8.01 -18.17
C VAL A 409 -19.41 6.63 -17.64
N ASN A 410 -19.35 5.59 -18.49
CA ASN A 410 -19.62 4.21 -18.09
C ASN A 410 -18.60 3.69 -17.05
N CYS A 411 -17.34 4.12 -17.12
CA CYS A 411 -16.33 3.78 -16.10
C CYS A 411 -16.62 4.48 -14.77
N ALA A 412 -17.02 5.76 -14.79
CA ALA A 412 -17.39 6.53 -13.60
C ALA A 412 -18.62 5.91 -12.92
N ALA A 413 -19.69 5.63 -13.68
CA ALA A 413 -20.89 4.98 -13.17
C ALA A 413 -20.59 3.60 -12.56
N ARG A 414 -19.66 2.84 -13.16
CA ARG A 414 -19.15 1.57 -12.60
C ARG A 414 -18.42 1.77 -11.28
N ALA A 415 -17.43 2.67 -11.22
CA ALA A 415 -16.63 2.91 -10.02
C ALA A 415 -17.49 3.38 -8.84
N LEU A 416 -18.48 4.25 -9.09
CA LEU A 416 -19.43 4.69 -8.06
C LEU A 416 -20.38 3.58 -7.58
N SER A 417 -20.74 2.62 -8.45
CA SER A 417 -21.46 1.40 -8.05
C SER A 417 -20.62 0.45 -7.18
N GLU A 418 -19.29 0.55 -7.24
CA GLU A 418 -18.35 -0.26 -6.47
C GLU A 418 -17.98 0.41 -5.13
N PHE A 419 -18.06 1.75 -5.04
CA PHE A 419 -17.75 2.50 -3.82
C PHE A 419 -18.81 2.26 -2.73
N ARG A 420 -18.42 1.57 -1.66
CA ARG A 420 -19.27 1.33 -0.49
C ARG A 420 -18.86 2.24 0.67
N ILE A 421 -19.74 3.16 1.05
CA ILE A 421 -19.60 4.04 2.21
C ILE A 421 -20.81 3.81 3.12
N GLU A 422 -20.57 3.42 4.37
CA GLU A 422 -21.62 3.19 5.38
C GLU A 422 -21.31 3.96 6.67
N GLY A 423 -22.34 4.26 7.46
CA GLY A 423 -22.24 5.00 8.72
C GLY A 423 -22.20 6.54 8.57
N VAL A 424 -21.97 7.05 7.36
CA VAL A 424 -22.07 8.49 7.01
C VAL A 424 -22.84 8.63 5.69
N GLY A 425 -23.84 9.52 5.69
CA GLY A 425 -24.62 9.85 4.48
C GLY A 425 -23.76 10.57 3.44
N ASN A 426 -23.98 10.28 2.16
CA ASN A 426 -23.13 10.75 1.07
C ASN A 426 -23.89 10.98 -0.24
N ASN A 427 -23.25 11.69 -1.17
CA ASN A 427 -23.84 12.12 -2.45
C ASN A 427 -23.72 11.13 -3.62
N ILE A 428 -23.25 9.88 -3.43
CA ILE A 428 -22.95 8.94 -4.53
C ILE A 428 -24.15 8.76 -5.49
N ALA A 429 -25.36 8.57 -4.96
CA ALA A 429 -26.57 8.39 -5.78
C ALA A 429 -26.90 9.62 -6.64
N PHE A 430 -26.71 10.83 -6.11
CA PHE A 430 -26.90 12.09 -6.83
C PHE A 430 -25.89 12.23 -7.98
N VAL A 431 -24.61 11.90 -7.73
CA VAL A 431 -23.58 11.89 -8.77
C VAL A 431 -23.89 10.84 -9.85
N GLN A 432 -24.29 9.62 -9.47
CA GLN A 432 -24.72 8.59 -10.42
C GLN A 432 -25.93 9.01 -11.26
N ASN A 433 -26.86 9.77 -10.69
CA ASN A 433 -28.01 10.32 -11.42
C ASN A 433 -27.60 11.40 -12.44
N ILE A 434 -26.54 12.18 -12.18
CA ILE A 434 -25.95 13.10 -13.17
C ILE A 434 -25.30 12.32 -14.32
N LEU A 435 -24.43 11.35 -14.00
CA LEU A 435 -23.73 10.52 -14.99
C LEU A 435 -24.70 9.74 -15.90
N ALA A 436 -25.91 9.45 -15.43
CA ALA A 436 -26.94 8.73 -16.18
C ALA A 436 -27.85 9.61 -17.05
N HIS A 437 -27.72 10.94 -17.02
CA HIS A 437 -28.57 11.85 -17.80
C HIS A 437 -28.05 12.03 -19.24
N SER A 438 -28.95 12.08 -20.22
CA SER A 438 -28.65 12.28 -21.65
C SER A 438 -27.72 13.48 -21.87
N ASP A 439 -28.12 14.63 -21.33
CA ASP A 439 -27.48 15.93 -21.49
C ASP A 439 -26.02 15.91 -21.03
N PHE A 440 -25.70 15.14 -19.98
CA PHE A 440 -24.32 14.96 -19.51
C PHE A 440 -23.50 14.15 -20.53
N VAL A 441 -24.01 13.00 -20.97
CA VAL A 441 -23.35 12.15 -21.98
C VAL A 441 -23.18 12.88 -23.32
N GLU A 442 -24.17 13.69 -23.72
CA GLU A 442 -24.19 14.49 -24.95
C GLU A 442 -23.47 15.85 -24.80
N SER A 443 -22.86 16.14 -23.64
CA SER A 443 -22.12 17.38 -23.33
C SER A 443 -22.95 18.68 -23.46
N GLN A 444 -24.27 18.59 -23.26
CA GLN A 444 -25.24 19.69 -23.27
C GLN A 444 -25.48 20.26 -21.86
N VAL A 445 -24.42 20.38 -21.05
CA VAL A 445 -24.47 20.88 -19.67
C VAL A 445 -23.90 22.29 -19.56
N HIS A 446 -24.38 23.05 -18.58
CA HIS A 446 -23.98 24.43 -18.29
C HIS A 446 -24.09 24.70 -16.78
N THR A 447 -23.53 25.81 -16.30
CA THR A 447 -23.36 26.18 -14.87
C THR A 447 -24.63 26.27 -14.02
N ARG A 448 -25.83 26.17 -14.62
CA ARG A 448 -27.15 26.16 -13.97
C ARG A 448 -27.93 24.84 -14.15
N TRP A 449 -27.42 23.91 -14.96
CA TRP A 449 -28.12 22.69 -15.38
C TRP A 449 -28.50 21.79 -14.20
N VAL A 450 -27.61 21.64 -13.22
CA VAL A 450 -27.83 20.81 -12.02
C VAL A 450 -29.00 21.34 -11.17
N GLU A 451 -29.16 22.66 -11.10
CA GLU A 451 -30.24 23.28 -10.32
C GLU A 451 -31.59 23.20 -11.04
N GLN A 452 -31.59 23.34 -12.38
CA GLN A 452 -32.77 23.09 -13.21
C GLN A 452 -33.26 21.64 -13.13
N HIS A 453 -32.33 20.69 -12.96
CA HIS A 453 -32.61 19.25 -12.90
C HIS A 453 -32.70 18.67 -11.47
N MET A 454 -32.54 19.49 -10.44
CA MET A 454 -32.38 19.07 -9.04
C MET A 454 -33.42 18.04 -8.56
N SER A 455 -34.71 18.26 -8.87
CA SER A 455 -35.81 17.37 -8.47
C SER A 455 -35.76 15.98 -9.12
N LYS A 456 -35.11 15.83 -10.28
CA LYS A 456 -34.81 14.52 -10.89
C LYS A 456 -33.55 13.90 -10.28
N LEU A 457 -32.51 14.71 -10.07
CA LEU A 457 -31.18 14.26 -9.63
C LEU A 457 -31.16 13.78 -8.16
N VAL A 458 -32.03 14.33 -7.31
CA VAL A 458 -32.18 13.96 -5.89
C VAL A 458 -33.03 12.69 -5.69
N ALA A 459 -33.69 12.18 -6.74
CA ALA A 459 -34.53 10.99 -6.64
C ALA A 459 -33.75 9.77 -6.09
N SER A 460 -34.30 9.14 -5.05
CA SER A 460 -33.61 8.16 -4.19
C SER A 460 -33.35 6.78 -4.81
N SER A 461 -33.56 6.63 -6.12
CA SER A 461 -33.37 5.38 -6.86
C SER A 461 -32.46 5.58 -8.09
N SER A 462 -31.15 5.46 -7.88
CA SER A 462 -30.18 5.34 -8.96
C SER A 462 -30.38 4.01 -9.70
N ASN A 463 -30.59 4.04 -11.02
CA ASN A 463 -30.81 2.82 -11.83
C ASN A 463 -29.57 1.91 -11.97
N ASN A 464 -28.41 2.34 -11.47
CA ASN A 464 -27.18 1.54 -11.49
C ASN A 464 -27.19 0.49 -10.36
N PRO A 465 -26.86 -0.79 -10.64
CA PRO A 465 -26.79 -1.81 -9.60
C PRO A 465 -25.62 -1.56 -8.65
N LYS A 466 -25.84 -1.74 -7.34
CA LYS A 466 -24.75 -1.86 -6.35
C LYS A 466 -23.86 -3.05 -6.75
N ARG A 467 -22.54 -2.85 -6.84
CA ARG A 467 -21.57 -3.90 -7.18
C ARG A 467 -20.90 -4.55 -5.95
N TYR A 468 -21.50 -4.37 -4.79
CA TYR A 468 -21.19 -5.07 -3.54
C TYR A 468 -22.42 -5.85 -3.05
N VAL A 469 -22.20 -6.93 -2.30
CA VAL A 469 -23.27 -7.75 -1.73
C VAL A 469 -23.62 -7.22 -0.34
N GLU A 470 -24.80 -6.60 -0.22
CA GLU A 470 -25.37 -6.25 1.07
C GLU A 470 -25.73 -7.52 1.86
N GLY A 471 -25.45 -7.54 3.16
CA GLY A 471 -25.67 -8.71 4.01
C GLY A 471 -27.16 -9.00 4.19
N SER A 472 -27.69 -10.01 3.52
CA SER A 472 -29.12 -10.32 3.50
C SER A 472 -29.66 -10.81 4.84
N SER A 473 -30.20 -9.91 5.66
CA SER A 473 -31.05 -10.25 6.81
C SER A 473 -32.45 -10.65 6.34
N ILE A 474 -32.72 -11.95 6.23
CA ILE A 474 -34.03 -12.48 5.84
C ILE A 474 -34.93 -12.62 7.07
N ILE A 475 -35.75 -11.60 7.34
CA ILE A 475 -37.07 -11.73 8.01
C ILE A 475 -38.02 -10.71 7.36
N ASP A 476 -39.07 -11.19 6.70
CA ASP A 476 -40.20 -10.36 6.25
C ASP A 476 -41.20 -10.14 7.40
N THR A 477 -41.68 -8.90 7.58
CA THR A 477 -43.05 -8.67 8.09
C THR A 477 -43.62 -7.31 7.67
N GLU A 478 -44.90 -7.32 7.35
CA GLU A 478 -45.66 -6.35 6.55
C GLU A 478 -45.86 -4.95 7.17
N SER A 479 -45.72 -3.93 6.32
CA SER A 479 -46.48 -2.65 6.26
C SER A 479 -47.03 -1.97 7.53
N HIS A 480 -46.71 -0.68 7.71
CA HIS A 480 -47.63 0.43 7.38
C HIS A 480 -47.00 1.85 7.52
N ASN A 481 -47.49 2.79 6.71
CA ASN A 481 -47.40 4.25 6.85
C ASN A 481 -48.80 4.76 7.35
N PRO A 482 -49.02 5.98 7.90
CA PRO A 482 -48.15 7.19 7.84
C PRO A 482 -48.11 8.17 9.06
N THR A 483 -47.20 9.16 8.98
CA THR A 483 -47.28 10.59 9.44
C THR A 483 -47.51 11.02 10.92
N ASN A 484 -46.65 11.96 11.34
CA ASN A 484 -46.87 13.20 12.16
C ASN A 484 -47.20 13.13 13.68
N GLY A 485 -46.43 13.91 14.47
CA GLY A 485 -46.88 14.54 15.72
C GLY A 485 -46.03 14.29 16.99
N TYR A 486 -45.42 15.35 17.55
CA TYR A 486 -44.93 15.40 18.95
C TYR A 486 -46.05 16.01 19.85
N ALA A 487 -46.05 16.03 21.20
CA ALA A 487 -45.01 15.76 22.22
C ALA A 487 -45.60 15.38 23.62
N GLY A 488 -44.80 14.73 24.49
CA GLY A 488 -45.00 14.65 25.96
C GLY A 488 -45.97 13.58 26.50
N ALA A 489 -45.84 13.05 27.73
CA ALA A 489 -44.81 13.22 28.77
C ALA A 489 -44.80 12.03 29.79
N ARG A 490 -43.81 12.03 30.71
CA ARG A 490 -43.53 11.18 31.92
C ARG A 490 -44.73 10.42 32.55
N VAL A 491 -44.60 9.23 33.16
CA VAL A 491 -43.45 8.43 33.72
C VAL A 491 -43.61 6.93 33.30
N ASP A 492 -42.92 5.86 33.76
CA ASP A 492 -42.10 5.52 34.95
C ASP A 492 -41.02 4.44 34.59
N MET A 493 -40.16 3.99 35.52
CA MET A 493 -38.91 3.24 35.24
C MET A 493 -38.77 1.82 35.86
N SER A 494 -39.78 1.26 36.55
CA SER A 494 -39.65 -0.04 37.25
C SER A 494 -40.42 -1.24 36.67
N ASP A 495 -41.09 -1.09 35.52
CA ASP A 495 -41.82 -2.17 34.82
C ASP A 495 -41.53 -2.14 33.30
N PRO A 496 -40.93 -3.20 32.72
CA PRO A 496 -40.62 -3.26 31.28
C PRO A 496 -41.82 -3.29 30.32
N LEU A 497 -43.06 -3.39 30.82
CA LEU A 497 -44.27 -3.56 30.00
C LEU A 497 -45.38 -2.51 30.25
N ALA A 498 -45.13 -1.51 31.11
CA ALA A 498 -46.11 -0.46 31.47
C ALA A 498 -46.60 0.40 30.28
N LEU A 499 -45.92 0.36 29.13
CA LEU A 499 -46.26 1.13 27.93
C LEU A 499 -47.68 0.85 27.38
N PHE A 500 -48.28 -0.30 27.70
CA PHE A 500 -49.57 -0.72 27.12
C PHE A 500 -50.82 -0.28 27.89
N ASP A 501 -50.74 0.01 29.19
CA ASP A 501 -51.93 0.31 30.01
C ASP A 501 -52.31 1.81 30.07
N HIS A 502 -51.44 2.72 29.59
CA HIS A 502 -51.71 4.15 29.62
C HIS A 502 -52.44 4.68 28.35
N ASP A 503 -52.33 4.00 27.20
CA ASP A 503 -53.03 4.37 25.94
C ASP A 503 -54.56 4.33 26.07
N ALA A 504 -55.08 3.58 27.05
CA ALA A 504 -56.51 3.41 27.29
C ALA A 504 -57.22 4.65 27.90
N LYS A 505 -56.49 5.65 28.42
CA LYS A 505 -57.07 6.75 29.23
C LYS A 505 -56.95 8.16 28.66
N VAL A 506 -56.03 8.42 27.73
CA VAL A 506 -55.79 9.78 27.21
C VAL A 506 -56.81 10.20 26.13
N LYS A 507 -57.43 9.23 25.44
CA LYS A 507 -58.44 9.42 24.37
C LYS A 507 -59.80 10.01 24.82
N ALA A 508 -59.83 10.77 25.92
CA ALA A 508 -61.04 11.34 26.52
C ALA A 508 -61.19 12.87 26.37
N HIS A 509 -60.09 13.63 26.27
CA HIS A 509 -60.13 15.10 26.22
C HIS A 509 -59.01 15.72 25.36
N GLU A 510 -59.29 15.93 24.08
CA GLU A 510 -58.62 16.95 23.27
C GLU A 510 -59.49 18.23 23.23
N ASN A 511 -58.90 19.39 23.54
CA ASN A 511 -59.26 20.68 22.94
C ASN A 511 -58.32 21.83 23.39
N THR A 512 -58.34 22.91 22.59
CA THR A 512 -57.74 24.25 22.78
C THR A 512 -56.20 24.37 22.82
N ASP A 513 -55.66 24.86 21.70
CA ASP A 513 -54.79 26.05 21.53
C ASP A 513 -53.50 26.25 22.38
N ALA A 514 -52.35 26.21 21.68
CA ALA A 514 -51.13 27.00 21.91
C ALA A 514 -50.37 27.07 20.56
N ASP A 515 -50.03 28.23 19.98
CA ASP A 515 -49.10 29.33 20.36
C ASP A 515 -47.61 29.05 20.08
N GLU A 516 -46.91 30.09 19.61
CA GLU A 516 -45.53 30.03 19.09
C GLU A 516 -44.46 29.97 20.21
N PRO A 517 -43.32 29.30 20.00
CA PRO A 517 -42.25 29.24 20.99
C PRO A 517 -41.42 30.53 21.02
N GLN A 518 -41.47 31.25 22.15
CA GLN A 518 -40.54 32.34 22.46
C GLN A 518 -39.21 31.83 23.02
N ASP A 519 -38.11 32.53 22.70
CA ASP A 519 -36.83 32.39 23.40
C ASP A 519 -37.00 32.64 24.91
N LYS A 520 -36.33 31.82 25.73
CA LYS A 520 -36.22 32.00 27.18
C LYS A 520 -34.82 31.67 27.69
N GLU A 521 -33.99 32.70 27.80
CA GLU A 521 -32.84 32.67 28.72
C GLU A 521 -33.36 32.48 30.16
N ALA A 522 -32.84 31.48 30.87
CA ALA A 522 -33.11 31.32 32.30
C ALA A 522 -32.27 32.31 33.11
N LYS A 523 -32.89 33.40 33.57
CA LYS A 523 -32.27 34.36 34.49
C LYS A 523 -32.44 33.88 35.93
N GLY A 524 -31.33 33.46 36.55
CA GLY A 524 -31.25 33.22 37.98
C GLY A 524 -31.30 34.51 38.82
N PRO A 525 -31.15 34.41 40.15
CA PRO A 525 -31.19 35.55 41.05
C PRO A 525 -30.14 36.62 40.75
N ASP A 526 -30.49 37.91 40.95
CA ASP A 526 -29.57 39.04 40.77
C ASP A 526 -28.28 38.83 41.60
N GLY A 527 -27.14 38.79 40.93
CA GLY A 527 -25.82 38.53 41.54
C GLY A 527 -25.30 37.10 41.43
N THR A 528 -26.02 36.20 40.74
CA THR A 528 -25.58 34.81 40.52
C THR A 528 -25.04 34.56 39.10
N ILE A 529 -24.11 33.61 38.98
CA ILE A 529 -23.58 33.07 37.72
C ILE A 529 -24.24 31.70 37.47
N GLY A 530 -24.78 31.50 36.28
CA GLY A 530 -25.44 30.24 35.89
C GLY A 530 -24.47 29.24 35.26
N MET A 531 -24.34 28.07 35.88
CA MET A 531 -23.59 26.92 35.37
C MET A 531 -24.44 26.16 34.35
N SER A 532 -23.94 26.06 33.12
CA SER A 532 -24.62 25.42 32.00
C SER A 532 -24.08 24.02 31.71
N SER A 533 -24.95 23.16 31.17
CA SER A 533 -24.49 21.91 30.56
C SER A 533 -23.87 22.23 29.18
N PRO A 534 -22.63 21.81 28.89
CA PRO A 534 -21.98 22.00 27.59
C PRO A 534 -22.40 20.95 26.55
N ILE A 535 -23.47 20.20 26.84
CA ILE A 535 -24.08 19.15 26.03
C ILE A 535 -25.57 19.07 26.35
N GLN A 536 -26.37 18.59 25.38
CA GLN A 536 -27.73 18.14 25.65
C GLN A 536 -27.72 16.69 26.18
N GLY A 537 -28.41 16.42 27.29
CA GLY A 537 -28.50 15.09 27.88
C GLY A 537 -29.47 15.01 29.07
N THR A 538 -29.59 13.83 29.68
CA THR A 538 -30.42 13.61 30.88
C THR A 538 -29.56 13.80 32.13
N ILE A 539 -29.96 14.67 33.06
CA ILE A 539 -29.29 14.79 34.36
C ILE A 539 -29.48 13.45 35.11
N VAL A 540 -28.40 12.71 35.35
CA VAL A 540 -28.40 11.45 36.11
C VAL A 540 -28.47 11.73 37.60
N SER A 541 -27.72 12.75 38.05
CA SER A 541 -27.70 13.20 39.44
C SER A 541 -27.31 14.67 39.53
N VAL A 542 -27.71 15.32 40.62
CA VAL A 542 -27.18 16.61 41.06
C VAL A 542 -26.48 16.35 42.39
N SER A 543 -25.23 16.80 42.49
CA SER A 543 -24.29 16.44 43.56
C SER A 543 -24.23 17.48 44.69
N VAL A 544 -24.88 18.62 44.52
CA VAL A 544 -24.87 19.78 45.44
C VAL A 544 -26.29 20.26 45.79
N SER A 545 -26.40 21.01 46.89
CA SER A 545 -27.65 21.51 47.47
C SER A 545 -27.72 23.04 47.43
N VAL A 546 -28.94 23.60 47.42
CA VAL A 546 -29.11 25.06 47.60
C VAL A 546 -28.67 25.47 49.01
N GLY A 547 -27.76 26.44 49.08
CA GLY A 547 -27.09 26.89 50.30
C GLY A 547 -25.73 26.22 50.57
N GLU A 548 -25.28 25.32 49.68
CA GLU A 548 -23.99 24.65 49.80
C GLU A 548 -22.84 25.52 49.24
N GLU A 549 -21.71 25.52 49.95
CA GLU A 549 -20.45 26.12 49.51
C GLU A 549 -19.77 25.18 48.51
N VAL A 550 -19.36 25.71 47.36
CA VAL A 550 -18.79 24.95 46.24
C VAL A 550 -17.52 25.61 45.71
N HIS A 551 -16.56 24.79 45.28
CA HIS A 551 -15.26 25.23 44.79
C HIS A 551 -15.11 25.15 43.26
N GLU A 552 -14.20 25.95 42.69
CA GLU A 552 -13.78 25.77 41.28
C GLU A 552 -13.30 24.32 41.04
N GLY A 553 -13.82 23.67 39.99
CA GLY A 553 -13.57 22.27 39.67
C GLY A 553 -14.41 21.24 40.44
N GLN A 554 -15.20 21.64 41.44
CA GLN A 554 -16.08 20.72 42.18
C GLN A 554 -17.26 20.25 41.32
N ALA A 555 -17.55 18.94 41.34
CA ALA A 555 -18.69 18.35 40.64
C ALA A 555 -20.04 18.84 41.19
N LEU A 556 -20.86 19.41 40.32
CA LEU A 556 -22.21 19.93 40.62
C LEU A 556 -23.30 18.97 40.18
N ALA A 557 -23.13 18.29 39.05
CA ALA A 557 -24.11 17.34 38.49
C ALA A 557 -23.46 16.36 37.50
N VAL A 558 -24.20 15.33 37.11
CA VAL A 558 -23.82 14.36 36.09
C VAL A 558 -24.90 14.28 35.02
N VAL A 559 -24.52 14.33 33.74
CA VAL A 559 -25.43 14.32 32.58
C VAL A 559 -25.10 13.14 31.67
N GLU A 560 -26.07 12.26 31.39
CA GLU A 560 -25.93 11.19 30.40
C GLU A 560 -26.29 11.71 29.01
N ALA A 561 -25.35 11.60 28.07
CA ALA A 561 -25.57 11.84 26.65
C ALA A 561 -24.91 10.73 25.83
N MET A 562 -25.57 10.25 24.78
CA MET A 562 -25.01 9.23 23.86
C MET A 562 -24.47 7.95 24.55
N LYS A 563 -25.03 7.57 25.71
CA LYS A 563 -24.57 6.47 26.60
C LYS A 563 -23.21 6.70 27.29
N MET A 564 -22.82 7.95 27.50
CA MET A 564 -21.71 8.31 28.40
C MET A 564 -22.18 9.32 29.44
N GLU A 565 -21.65 9.21 30.64
CA GLU A 565 -21.86 10.19 31.71
C GLU A 565 -20.81 11.31 31.62
N HIS A 566 -21.26 12.54 31.78
CA HIS A 566 -20.44 13.75 31.77
C HIS A 566 -20.63 14.52 33.07
N VAL A 567 -19.55 14.79 33.79
CA VAL A 567 -19.58 15.58 35.02
C VAL A 567 -19.61 17.07 34.69
N ILE A 568 -20.58 17.79 35.23
CA ILE A 568 -20.67 19.25 35.20
C ILE A 568 -20.01 19.77 36.47
N ALA A 569 -18.95 20.56 36.34
CA ALA A 569 -18.19 21.12 37.47
C ALA A 569 -18.39 22.64 37.58
N SER A 570 -18.16 23.21 38.77
CA SER A 570 -18.12 24.67 38.95
C SER A 570 -16.90 25.28 38.28
N ASN A 571 -17.03 26.52 37.82
CA ASN A 571 -15.93 27.35 37.30
C ASN A 571 -15.61 28.56 38.20
N THR A 572 -16.16 28.61 39.42
CA THR A 572 -15.91 29.66 40.41
C THR A 572 -16.13 29.13 41.84
N ASP A 573 -15.51 29.79 42.83
CA ASP A 573 -15.76 29.57 44.25
C ASP A 573 -17.02 30.36 44.69
N GLY A 574 -17.96 29.72 45.39
CA GLY A 574 -19.16 30.42 45.84
C GLY A 574 -20.19 29.56 46.55
N ILE A 575 -21.41 30.10 46.67
CA ILE A 575 -22.53 29.42 47.32
C ILE A 575 -23.66 29.19 46.31
N VAL A 576 -24.13 27.95 46.19
CA VAL A 576 -25.27 27.60 45.33
C VAL A 576 -26.54 28.30 45.84
N ARG A 577 -27.17 29.12 45.01
CA ARG A 577 -28.40 29.87 45.33
C ARG A 577 -29.66 29.32 44.72
N GLU A 578 -29.57 28.67 43.56
CA GLU A 578 -30.71 28.04 42.90
C GLU A 578 -30.26 26.81 42.10
N ILE A 579 -31.10 25.79 42.07
CA ILE A 579 -30.97 24.61 41.19
C ILE A 579 -32.32 24.48 40.49
N SER A 580 -32.36 24.71 39.17
CA SER A 580 -33.62 24.80 38.41
C SER A 580 -34.02 23.48 37.71
N MET A 581 -33.14 22.48 37.70
CA MET A 581 -33.36 21.16 37.10
C MET A 581 -32.77 20.05 37.98
N GLY A 582 -33.44 18.90 38.07
CA GLY A 582 -33.06 17.78 38.92
C GLY A 582 -32.77 16.49 38.15
N ALA A 583 -32.46 15.42 38.90
CA ALA A 583 -32.23 14.09 38.33
C ALA A 583 -33.47 13.61 37.55
N GLY A 584 -33.26 13.17 36.30
CA GLY A 584 -34.29 12.78 35.34
C GLY A 584 -34.80 13.92 34.44
N ASP A 585 -34.39 15.16 34.64
CA ASP A 585 -34.64 16.27 33.70
C ASP A 585 -33.65 16.25 32.53
N ILE A 586 -34.12 16.63 31.33
CA ILE A 586 -33.28 16.72 30.12
C ILE A 586 -32.79 18.16 30.00
N VAL A 587 -31.51 18.37 30.27
CA VAL A 587 -30.84 19.66 30.08
C VAL A 587 -30.47 19.85 28.61
N LEU A 588 -30.64 21.07 28.11
CA LEU A 588 -30.23 21.46 26.75
C LEU A 588 -28.80 22.00 26.77
N ASP A 589 -28.13 21.88 25.63
CA ASP A 589 -26.80 22.48 25.41
C ASP A 589 -26.84 24.00 25.67
N GLY A 590 -25.88 24.50 26.43
CA GLY A 590 -25.79 25.90 26.88
C GLY A 590 -26.79 26.32 27.96
N PHE A 591 -27.73 25.46 28.39
CA PHE A 591 -28.76 25.85 29.37
C PHE A 591 -28.23 25.84 30.81
N ALA A 592 -28.35 26.99 31.49
CA ALA A 592 -27.93 27.15 32.89
C ALA A 592 -28.94 26.57 33.88
N PHE A 593 -28.49 25.69 34.78
CA PHE A 593 -29.37 24.95 35.70
C PHE A 593 -28.91 24.88 37.17
N VAL A 594 -27.69 25.30 37.48
CA VAL A 594 -27.21 25.55 38.85
C VAL A 594 -26.68 26.99 38.90
N PHE A 595 -27.15 27.81 39.84
CA PHE A 595 -26.78 29.22 39.95
C PHE A 595 -26.00 29.48 41.24
N ILE A 596 -24.84 30.12 41.14
CA ILE A 596 -23.85 30.30 42.21
C ILE A 596 -23.63 31.80 42.45
N GLU A 597 -23.63 32.25 43.72
CA GLU A 597 -23.15 33.58 44.12
C GLU A 597 -21.69 33.48 44.56
N GLU A 598 -20.79 34.28 43.98
CA GLU A 598 -19.36 34.23 44.27
C GLU A 598 -19.05 34.61 45.74
N ALA A 599 -18.21 33.82 46.41
CA ALA A 599 -17.85 34.03 47.81
C ALA A 599 -16.48 33.43 48.14
N GLU A 600 -15.75 34.01 49.11
CA GLU A 600 -14.51 33.40 49.63
C GLU A 600 -14.82 32.17 50.48
N VAL A 601 -14.61 30.97 49.94
CA VAL A 601 -14.84 29.67 50.61
C VAL A 601 -13.52 29.12 51.19
N ALA A 602 -13.57 28.51 52.38
CA ALA A 602 -12.38 27.97 53.04
C ALA A 602 -12.01 26.56 52.49
N SER A 603 -10.94 26.47 51.71
CA SER A 603 -10.55 25.24 51.02
C SER A 603 -10.14 24.08 51.94
N ASN A 604 -10.64 22.88 51.61
CA ASN A 604 -10.08 21.60 52.05
C ASN A 604 -9.59 20.84 50.81
N GLU A 605 -8.27 20.83 50.58
CA GLU A 605 -7.67 20.02 49.52
C GLU A 605 -7.86 18.53 49.80
N THR A 606 -8.68 17.83 49.01
CA THR A 606 -8.66 16.36 48.92
C THR A 606 -9.05 15.88 47.53
N THR A 607 -8.33 16.36 46.50
CA THR A 607 -8.40 15.79 45.15
C THR A 607 -7.74 14.42 45.17
N SER A 608 -8.52 13.37 45.41
CA SER A 608 -8.04 11.99 45.35
C SER A 608 -7.69 11.63 43.91
N VAL A 609 -6.40 11.60 43.60
CA VAL A 609 -5.90 10.96 42.39
C VAL A 609 -6.23 9.48 42.51
N GLU A 610 -7.13 8.97 41.66
CA GLU A 610 -7.34 7.53 41.54
C GLU A 610 -6.07 6.91 40.93
N GLU A 611 -5.32 6.15 41.73
CA GLU A 611 -4.28 5.26 41.20
C GLU A 611 -4.96 4.21 40.32
N ILE A 612 -4.85 4.38 39.00
CA ILE A 612 -5.32 3.38 38.03
C ILE A 612 -4.49 2.12 38.23
N ASP A 613 -5.13 1.07 38.75
CA ASP A 613 -4.54 -0.25 38.86
C ASP A 613 -4.18 -0.78 37.45
N LEU A 614 -2.88 -0.80 37.15
CA LEU A 614 -2.36 -1.24 35.85
C LEU A 614 -2.47 -2.76 35.66
N ASP A 615 -2.67 -3.53 36.74
CA ASP A 615 -2.93 -4.97 36.69
C ASP A 615 -4.45 -5.28 36.55
N TYR A 616 -5.33 -4.26 36.58
CA TYR A 616 -6.77 -4.44 36.35
C TYR A 616 -7.09 -4.78 34.90
N ILE A 617 -7.25 -6.08 34.62
CA ILE A 617 -7.73 -6.58 33.33
C ILE A 617 -9.22 -6.25 33.16
N ARG A 618 -9.51 -5.23 32.35
CA ARG A 618 -10.87 -4.85 31.93
C ARG A 618 -11.64 -6.04 31.33
N PRO A 619 -12.99 -6.09 31.43
CA PRO A 619 -13.79 -7.20 30.88
C PRO A 619 -13.65 -7.42 29.36
N ASP A 620 -13.44 -6.36 28.57
CA ASP A 620 -13.24 -6.45 27.12
C ASP A 620 -11.84 -6.98 26.76
N LEU A 621 -10.82 -6.60 27.53
CA LEU A 621 -9.50 -7.20 27.46
C LEU A 621 -9.53 -8.68 27.90
N HIS A 622 -10.27 -9.02 28.96
CA HIS A 622 -10.47 -10.39 29.40
C HIS A 622 -11.11 -11.25 28.29
N GLU A 623 -12.19 -10.79 27.65
CA GLU A 623 -12.78 -11.51 26.51
C GLU A 623 -11.78 -11.69 25.36
N SER A 624 -10.95 -10.67 25.09
CA SER A 624 -9.89 -10.79 24.08
C SER A 624 -8.86 -11.86 24.46
N LEU A 625 -8.38 -11.88 25.70
CA LEU A 625 -7.43 -12.87 26.21
C LEU A 625 -8.01 -14.28 26.22
N GLU A 626 -9.26 -14.44 26.66
CA GLU A 626 -10.02 -15.70 26.62
C GLU A 626 -10.16 -16.24 25.19
N ARG A 627 -10.53 -15.38 24.23
CA ARG A 627 -10.62 -15.76 22.80
C ARG A 627 -9.25 -16.14 22.22
N HIS A 628 -8.15 -15.52 22.67
CA HIS A 628 -6.79 -15.92 22.30
C HIS A 628 -6.35 -17.21 23.02
N SER A 629 -6.89 -17.55 24.20
CA SER A 629 -6.49 -18.77 24.93
C SER A 629 -6.61 -20.04 24.07
N TYR A 630 -7.66 -20.12 23.23
CA TYR A 630 -7.93 -21.24 22.32
C TYR A 630 -6.89 -21.49 21.24
N ILE A 631 -6.00 -20.53 20.94
CA ILE A 631 -4.93 -20.73 19.95
C ILE A 631 -3.64 -21.30 20.54
N PHE A 632 -3.49 -21.31 21.87
CA PHE A 632 -2.29 -21.80 22.57
C PHE A 632 -2.40 -23.28 22.92
N ASP A 633 -1.28 -24.00 22.82
CA ASP A 633 -1.29 -25.45 22.89
C ASP A 633 -1.64 -25.99 24.30
N GLU A 634 -1.40 -25.17 25.34
CA GLU A 634 -1.87 -25.37 26.72
C GLU A 634 -3.38 -25.67 26.81
N ASN A 635 -4.21 -24.96 26.04
CA ASN A 635 -5.66 -25.12 26.02
C ASN A 635 -6.12 -26.16 24.97
N ARG A 636 -5.18 -26.84 24.32
CA ARG A 636 -5.42 -27.76 23.19
C ARG A 636 -4.87 -29.16 23.47
N GLN A 637 -4.70 -29.54 24.73
CA GLN A 637 -4.10 -30.79 25.21
C GLN A 637 -4.43 -32.05 24.39
N VAL A 638 -5.70 -32.25 23.99
CA VAL A 638 -6.13 -33.42 23.18
C VAL A 638 -5.56 -33.44 21.75
N ALA A 639 -5.20 -32.28 21.19
CA ALA A 639 -4.46 -32.16 19.93
C ALA A 639 -2.96 -32.40 20.14
N VAL A 640 -2.39 -31.81 21.19
CA VAL A 640 -0.98 -31.97 21.60
C VAL A 640 -0.64 -33.43 21.83
N GLU A 641 -1.42 -34.15 22.64
CA GLU A 641 -1.22 -35.58 22.91
C GLU A 641 -1.25 -36.43 21.64
N LYS A 642 -2.15 -36.13 20.69
CA LYS A 642 -2.23 -36.83 19.39
C LYS A 642 -1.06 -36.50 18.47
N ARG A 643 -0.48 -35.30 18.57
CA ARG A 643 0.70 -34.88 17.81
C ARG A 643 1.96 -35.55 18.37
N TYR A 644 2.18 -35.45 19.69
CA TYR A 644 3.29 -36.08 20.39
C TYR A 644 3.26 -37.62 20.29
N ALA A 645 2.08 -38.25 20.26
CA ALA A 645 1.94 -39.70 20.04
C ALA A 645 2.43 -40.18 18.65
N ARG A 646 2.61 -39.28 17.67
CA ARG A 646 3.27 -39.57 16.38
C ARG A 646 4.79 -39.31 16.41
N GLY A 647 5.30 -38.75 17.50
CA GLY A 647 6.68 -38.25 17.62
C GLY A 647 6.92 -37.01 16.76
N PHE A 648 5.92 -36.12 16.67
CA PHE A 648 5.97 -34.83 15.98
C PHE A 648 5.67 -33.68 16.97
N ARG A 649 6.17 -32.48 16.67
CA ARG A 649 6.02 -31.24 17.44
C ARG A 649 4.75 -30.47 17.08
N MET A 650 4.30 -29.58 17.95
CA MET A 650 3.24 -28.62 17.65
C MET A 650 3.78 -27.44 16.82
N PRO A 651 2.96 -26.83 15.93
CA PRO A 651 3.40 -25.70 15.10
C PRO A 651 4.03 -24.53 15.85
N ARG A 652 3.56 -24.24 17.08
CA ARG A 652 4.11 -23.14 17.88
C ARG A 652 5.50 -23.45 18.44
N GLU A 653 5.83 -24.71 18.72
CA GLU A 653 7.20 -25.10 19.09
C GLU A 653 8.16 -24.85 17.93
N ASN A 654 7.79 -25.29 16.72
CA ASN A 654 8.58 -25.08 15.51
C ASN A 654 8.79 -23.57 15.23
N ILE A 655 7.76 -22.73 15.41
CA ILE A 655 7.86 -21.28 15.24
C ILE A 655 8.69 -20.63 16.36
N SER A 656 8.51 -21.05 17.60
CA SER A 656 9.23 -20.53 18.78
C SER A 656 10.71 -20.89 18.79
N GLU A 657 11.12 -21.95 18.09
CA GLU A 657 12.53 -22.25 17.87
C GLU A 657 13.07 -21.53 16.62
N LEU A 658 12.26 -21.38 15.56
CA LEU A 658 12.68 -20.74 14.31
C LEU A 658 12.89 -19.22 14.47
N MET A 659 11.90 -18.53 15.05
CA MET A 659 11.94 -17.08 15.25
C MET A 659 12.80 -16.72 16.47
N ASP A 660 13.40 -15.53 16.46
CA ASP A 660 14.12 -15.01 17.63
C ASP A 660 13.12 -14.63 18.74
N GLU A 661 13.53 -14.76 20.00
CA GLU A 661 12.64 -14.66 21.17
C GLU A 661 11.89 -13.33 21.22
N GLY A 662 10.57 -13.39 21.45
CA GLY A 662 9.69 -12.21 21.50
C GLY A 662 9.41 -11.52 20.17
N SER A 663 10.14 -11.82 19.09
CA SER A 663 9.99 -11.14 17.79
C SER A 663 8.66 -11.44 17.09
N PHE A 664 8.18 -12.68 17.17
CA PHE A 664 7.02 -13.15 16.41
C PHE A 664 5.72 -12.40 16.76
N LYS A 665 5.00 -11.93 15.73
CA LYS A 665 3.66 -11.33 15.80
C LYS A 665 2.72 -12.08 14.86
N GLU A 666 1.77 -12.82 15.42
CA GLU A 666 0.80 -13.59 14.64
C GLU A 666 -0.29 -12.69 14.02
N TYR A 667 -0.56 -12.88 12.74
CA TYR A 667 -1.64 -12.22 12.00
C TYR A 667 -2.92 -13.06 12.09
N TRP A 668 -4.06 -12.44 12.41
CA TRP A 668 -5.36 -13.12 12.58
C TRP A 668 -5.30 -14.47 13.34
N PRO A 669 -4.90 -14.47 14.63
CA PRO A 669 -5.03 -15.66 15.49
C PRO A 669 -6.50 -16.09 15.66
N LEU A 670 -7.42 -15.12 15.84
CA LEU A 670 -8.84 -15.35 16.13
C LEU A 670 -9.71 -15.80 14.93
N ILE A 671 -9.11 -16.13 13.78
CA ILE A 671 -9.85 -16.67 12.64
C ILE A 671 -10.24 -18.14 12.90
N VAL A 672 -11.44 -18.52 12.45
CA VAL A 672 -11.95 -19.91 12.50
C VAL A 672 -12.37 -20.38 11.11
N ALA A 673 -12.58 -21.69 10.94
CA ALA A 673 -13.03 -22.24 9.65
C ALA A 673 -14.41 -21.67 9.24
N ALA A 674 -14.59 -21.45 7.94
CA ALA A 674 -15.88 -21.03 7.36
C ALA A 674 -16.86 -22.22 7.32
N ARG A 675 -17.40 -22.60 8.49
CA ARG A 675 -18.30 -23.76 8.67
C ARG A 675 -19.49 -23.45 9.60
N HIS A 676 -19.93 -22.20 9.59
CA HIS A 676 -21.01 -21.69 10.44
C HIS A 676 -22.38 -22.33 10.11
N THR A 677 -22.53 -22.97 8.94
CA THR A 677 -23.72 -23.79 8.61
C THR A 677 -23.75 -25.16 9.29
N ARG A 678 -22.63 -25.58 9.92
CA ARG A 678 -22.44 -26.93 10.50
C ARG A 678 -22.15 -26.92 11.99
N HIS A 679 -21.54 -25.85 12.48
CA HIS A 679 -21.05 -25.70 13.84
C HIS A 679 -21.32 -24.29 14.33
N ASP A 680 -21.63 -24.16 15.62
CA ASP A 680 -21.68 -22.88 16.32
C ASP A 680 -20.28 -22.24 16.42
N ILE A 681 -20.24 -20.95 16.79
CA ILE A 681 -18.99 -20.19 16.87
C ILE A 681 -18.01 -20.72 17.93
N GLU A 682 -18.51 -21.37 18.98
CA GLU A 682 -17.71 -21.82 20.12
C GLU A 682 -17.03 -23.16 19.82
N THR A 683 -17.78 -24.10 19.24
CA THR A 683 -17.23 -25.29 18.58
C THR A 683 -16.16 -24.91 17.55
N LEU A 684 -16.37 -23.85 16.75
CA LEU A 684 -15.40 -23.40 15.75
C LEU A 684 -14.14 -22.77 16.35
N ARG A 685 -14.25 -22.00 17.45
CA ARG A 685 -13.09 -21.48 18.21
C ARG A 685 -12.21 -22.62 18.73
N GLN A 686 -12.84 -23.62 19.35
CA GLN A 686 -12.15 -24.74 20.00
C GLN A 686 -11.57 -25.75 18.99
N GLN A 687 -12.28 -26.05 17.90
CA GLN A 687 -11.89 -27.11 16.96
C GLN A 687 -11.19 -26.60 15.70
N THR A 688 -11.30 -25.30 15.37
CA THR A 688 -10.67 -24.71 14.17
C THR A 688 -9.89 -23.42 14.44
N PRO A 689 -9.07 -23.32 15.52
CA PRO A 689 -8.27 -22.13 15.80
C PRO A 689 -7.35 -21.76 14.63
N ALA A 690 -7.24 -20.46 14.36
CA ALA A 690 -6.51 -19.87 13.24
C ALA A 690 -6.87 -20.42 11.83
N ASP A 691 -8.04 -21.06 11.67
CA ASP A 691 -8.42 -21.91 10.52
C ASP A 691 -7.34 -22.96 10.12
N GLY A 692 -6.57 -23.43 11.11
CA GLY A 692 -5.49 -24.40 10.89
C GLY A 692 -4.26 -23.83 10.19
N LEU A 693 -4.03 -22.52 10.28
CA LEU A 693 -2.83 -21.87 9.75
C LEU A 693 -2.33 -20.79 10.72
N ILE A 694 -1.15 -20.98 11.28
CA ILE A 694 -0.45 -19.97 12.08
C ILE A 694 0.50 -19.22 11.13
N ALA A 695 0.44 -17.90 11.11
CA ALA A 695 1.26 -17.11 10.19
C ALA A 695 1.52 -15.70 10.74
N GLY A 696 2.68 -15.13 10.44
CA GLY A 696 3.06 -13.81 10.93
C GLY A 696 4.48 -13.40 10.57
N THR A 697 4.88 -12.24 11.09
CA THR A 697 6.23 -11.66 10.94
C THR A 697 7.05 -11.86 12.21
N GLY A 698 8.38 -11.81 12.07
CA GLY A 698 9.34 -11.82 13.17
C GLY A 698 10.75 -11.62 12.63
N THR A 699 11.76 -12.04 13.40
CA THR A 699 13.14 -12.11 12.94
C THR A 699 13.68 -13.54 13.09
N ILE A 700 14.63 -13.91 12.23
CA ILE A 700 15.38 -15.17 12.29
C ILE A 700 16.86 -14.83 12.17
N ASN A 701 17.68 -15.23 13.16
CA ASN A 701 19.12 -14.96 13.22
C ASN A 701 19.49 -13.48 13.49
N ALA A 702 18.65 -12.69 14.19
CA ALA A 702 18.99 -11.30 14.56
C ALA A 702 20.27 -11.18 15.39
N ASN A 703 20.63 -12.24 16.13
CA ASN A 703 21.90 -12.36 16.85
C ASN A 703 23.16 -12.46 15.95
N LEU A 704 23.00 -12.70 14.64
CA LEU A 704 24.09 -12.78 13.66
C LEU A 704 24.11 -11.61 12.67
N PHE A 705 22.94 -11.05 12.33
CA PHE A 705 22.80 -10.07 11.25
C PHE A 705 22.09 -8.76 11.65
N GLY A 706 21.64 -8.64 12.90
CA GLY A 706 20.79 -7.55 13.36
C GLY A 706 19.33 -7.72 12.89
N GLU A 707 18.40 -7.02 13.56
CA GLU A 707 16.96 -7.17 13.32
C GLU A 707 16.55 -6.91 11.86
N GLU A 708 17.19 -5.94 11.19
CA GLU A 708 16.77 -5.52 9.85
C GLU A 708 17.01 -6.58 8.77
N ALA A 709 18.20 -7.20 8.77
CA ALA A 709 18.53 -8.30 7.85
C ALA A 709 17.93 -9.63 8.32
N ALA A 710 17.54 -9.73 9.59
CA ALA A 710 16.87 -10.89 10.15
C ALA A 710 15.34 -10.93 9.90
N ARG A 711 14.72 -9.84 9.44
CA ARG A 711 13.27 -9.76 9.12
C ARG A 711 12.82 -10.97 8.29
N ALA A 712 11.81 -11.69 8.77
CA ALA A 712 11.27 -12.88 8.10
C ALA A 712 9.76 -13.04 8.33
N MET A 713 9.14 -13.85 7.49
CA MET A 713 7.77 -14.35 7.65
C MET A 713 7.75 -15.86 7.86
N VAL A 714 6.79 -16.34 8.63
CA VAL A 714 6.48 -17.77 8.72
C VAL A 714 5.02 -18.02 8.38
N VAL A 715 4.77 -19.12 7.68
CA VAL A 715 3.45 -19.66 7.36
C VAL A 715 3.48 -21.15 7.72
N HIS A 716 2.74 -21.56 8.74
CA HIS A 716 2.73 -22.94 9.25
C HIS A 716 1.30 -23.49 9.26
N TYR A 717 1.07 -24.56 8.50
CA TYR A 717 -0.19 -25.31 8.58
C TYR A 717 -0.23 -26.13 9.88
N ASP A 718 -1.34 -26.08 10.60
CA ASP A 718 -1.58 -26.93 11.77
C ASP A 718 -2.34 -28.18 11.34
N TYR A 719 -1.61 -29.30 11.19
CA TYR A 719 -2.21 -30.58 10.83
C TYR A 719 -3.25 -31.09 11.85
N THR A 720 -3.21 -30.62 13.10
CA THR A 720 -4.21 -31.01 14.11
C THR A 720 -5.59 -30.39 13.82
N VAL A 721 -5.64 -29.26 13.11
CA VAL A 721 -6.88 -28.65 12.62
C VAL A 721 -7.17 -29.16 11.21
N LEU A 722 -8.22 -29.97 11.08
CA LEU A 722 -8.76 -30.42 9.79
C LEU A 722 -7.69 -30.99 8.81
N ALA A 723 -6.68 -31.69 9.34
CA ALA A 723 -5.56 -32.26 8.59
C ALA A 723 -4.76 -31.24 7.75
N GLY A 724 -4.62 -29.99 8.23
CA GLY A 724 -3.84 -28.94 7.57
C GLY A 724 -4.42 -28.53 6.21
N THR A 725 -5.73 -28.77 5.99
CA THR A 725 -6.38 -28.56 4.70
C THR A 725 -6.63 -27.08 4.40
N GLN A 726 -6.47 -26.73 3.12
CA GLN A 726 -6.66 -25.38 2.62
C GLN A 726 -8.14 -25.00 2.60
N GLY A 727 -8.52 -24.04 3.45
CA GLY A 727 -9.89 -23.58 3.68
C GLY A 727 -10.06 -22.11 3.32
N LYS A 728 -11.31 -21.62 3.28
CA LYS A 728 -11.58 -20.28 2.76
C LYS A 728 -10.97 -19.14 3.59
N ARG A 729 -10.77 -19.34 4.90
CA ARG A 729 -10.19 -18.30 5.78
C ARG A 729 -8.68 -18.42 5.89
N ASN A 730 -8.13 -19.63 5.87
CA ASN A 730 -6.68 -19.78 5.85
C ASN A 730 -6.06 -19.31 4.52
N HIS A 731 -6.68 -19.55 3.36
CA HIS A 731 -6.27 -18.94 2.08
C HIS A 731 -6.13 -17.41 2.20
N TYR A 732 -7.16 -16.72 2.69
CA TYR A 732 -7.14 -15.27 2.94
C TYR A 732 -5.99 -14.82 3.87
N LYS A 733 -5.66 -15.63 4.90
CA LYS A 733 -4.54 -15.37 5.82
C LYS A 733 -3.18 -15.48 5.12
N GLN A 734 -2.95 -16.48 4.27
CA GLN A 734 -1.68 -16.61 3.54
C GLN A 734 -1.56 -15.70 2.32
N ASP A 735 -2.65 -15.37 1.61
CA ASP A 735 -2.65 -14.39 0.51
C ASP A 735 -2.10 -13.02 0.97
N ARG A 736 -2.47 -12.59 2.18
CA ARG A 736 -1.88 -11.38 2.80
C ARG A 736 -0.39 -11.55 3.11
N MET A 737 0.04 -12.69 3.66
CA MET A 737 1.47 -12.91 3.94
C MET A 737 2.29 -12.89 2.64
N PHE A 738 1.74 -13.42 1.54
CA PHE A 738 2.41 -13.44 0.25
C PHE A 738 2.42 -12.05 -0.43
N GLU A 739 1.36 -11.24 -0.30
CA GLU A 739 1.39 -9.82 -0.72
C GLU A 739 2.40 -9.01 0.11
N LEU A 740 2.46 -9.19 1.43
CA LEU A 740 3.44 -8.53 2.29
C LEU A 740 4.88 -8.94 1.93
N ALA A 741 5.13 -10.24 1.74
CA ALA A 741 6.44 -10.74 1.31
C ALA A 741 6.86 -10.16 -0.04
N HIS A 742 5.94 -10.07 -1.01
CA HIS A 742 6.19 -9.49 -2.33
C HIS A 742 6.50 -7.99 -2.24
N ARG A 743 5.66 -7.24 -1.52
CA ARG A 743 5.72 -5.78 -1.44
C ARG A 743 6.90 -5.27 -0.62
N PHE A 744 7.23 -5.92 0.50
CA PHE A 744 8.31 -5.51 1.39
C PHE A 744 9.60 -6.32 1.20
N ARG A 745 9.63 -7.27 0.25
CA ARG A 745 10.77 -8.15 -0.07
C ARG A 745 11.29 -8.93 1.14
N ILE A 746 10.38 -9.43 1.98
CA ILE A 746 10.69 -10.17 3.22
C ILE A 746 10.78 -11.69 2.93
N PRO A 747 11.88 -12.38 3.30
CA PRO A 747 12.01 -13.84 3.19
C PRO A 747 10.90 -14.61 3.90
N LEU A 748 10.54 -15.81 3.40
CA LEU A 748 9.41 -16.58 3.92
C LEU A 748 9.77 -18.05 4.15
N VAL A 749 9.43 -18.54 5.35
CA VAL A 749 9.52 -19.96 5.74
C VAL A 749 8.13 -20.61 5.78
N LEU A 750 7.91 -21.60 4.93
CA LEU A 750 6.65 -22.34 4.80
C LEU A 750 6.77 -23.73 5.44
N PHE A 751 6.04 -24.00 6.52
CA PHE A 751 5.85 -25.37 7.02
C PHE A 751 4.66 -26.00 6.31
N GLY A 752 4.95 -26.70 5.21
CA GLY A 752 3.97 -27.28 4.30
C GLY A 752 3.58 -28.69 4.70
N GLU A 753 2.74 -28.87 5.73
CA GLU A 753 2.09 -30.14 6.07
C GLU A 753 0.56 -30.02 5.87
N GLY A 754 -0.07 -30.96 5.17
CA GLY A 754 -1.53 -31.01 5.04
C GLY A 754 -2.05 -31.47 3.67
N GLY A 755 -3.38 -31.43 3.53
CA GLY A 755 -4.08 -31.72 2.27
C GLY A 755 -4.51 -30.45 1.51
N GLY A 756 -5.08 -30.64 0.32
CA GLY A 756 -5.56 -29.53 -0.53
C GLY A 756 -6.91 -28.94 -0.11
N GLY A 757 -7.57 -28.32 -1.09
CA GLY A 757 -8.85 -27.62 -0.95
C GLY A 757 -9.91 -28.42 -0.17
N ARG A 758 -10.39 -27.83 0.91
CA ARG A 758 -11.15 -28.49 1.97
C ARG A 758 -12.62 -28.71 1.60
N PRO A 759 -13.13 -29.96 1.59
CA PRO A 759 -14.55 -30.21 1.37
C PRO A 759 -15.42 -29.71 2.53
N GLY A 760 -16.56 -29.10 2.22
CA GLY A 760 -17.62 -28.83 3.19
C GLY A 760 -17.45 -27.57 4.06
N ASP A 761 -16.68 -26.59 3.61
CA ASP A 761 -16.83 -25.20 4.06
C ASP A 761 -18.13 -24.58 3.48
N ASP A 762 -18.59 -23.47 4.07
CA ASP A 762 -19.87 -22.82 3.76
C ASP A 762 -19.94 -22.34 2.30
N SER A 763 -20.82 -22.98 1.51
CA SER A 763 -21.05 -22.63 0.11
C SER A 763 -21.86 -21.33 -0.02
N ARG A 764 -21.49 -20.48 -0.98
CA ARG A 764 -22.30 -19.33 -1.45
C ARG A 764 -23.07 -19.64 -2.75
N GLY A 765 -23.21 -20.91 -3.11
CA GLY A 765 -23.72 -21.38 -4.40
C GLY A 765 -22.71 -22.24 -5.17
N PRO A 766 -23.05 -22.67 -6.39
CA PRO A 766 -22.14 -23.43 -7.25
C PRO A 766 -20.96 -22.54 -7.68
N ALA A 767 -19.74 -22.95 -7.33
CA ALA A 767 -18.50 -22.24 -7.64
C ALA A 767 -17.37 -23.24 -7.92
N VAL A 768 -16.38 -22.81 -8.72
CA VAL A 768 -15.17 -23.57 -9.02
C VAL A 768 -13.98 -22.68 -8.68
N ALA A 769 -13.22 -23.04 -7.64
CA ALA A 769 -12.18 -22.21 -7.05
C ALA A 769 -10.86 -22.13 -7.87
N PHE A 770 -10.95 -22.12 -9.20
CA PHE A 770 -9.78 -22.00 -10.08
C PHE A 770 -9.24 -20.56 -10.17
N ASP A 771 -9.99 -19.60 -9.63
CA ASP A 771 -9.68 -18.19 -9.39
C ASP A 771 -8.86 -17.96 -8.11
N THR A 772 -8.45 -19.02 -7.41
CA THR A 772 -7.64 -18.95 -6.18
C THR A 772 -6.23 -18.43 -6.47
N ASN A 773 -6.02 -17.13 -6.27
CA ASN A 773 -4.76 -16.44 -6.58
C ASN A 773 -3.56 -16.86 -5.71
N THR A 774 -3.76 -17.54 -4.59
CA THR A 774 -2.70 -17.98 -3.65
C THR A 774 -1.49 -18.60 -4.33
N PHE A 775 -1.71 -19.50 -5.28
CA PHE A 775 -0.63 -20.18 -6.01
C PHE A 775 0.11 -19.22 -6.96
N THR A 776 -0.60 -18.27 -7.57
CA THR A 776 -0.05 -17.22 -8.43
C THR A 776 0.82 -16.26 -7.62
N THR A 777 0.29 -15.72 -6.52
CA THR A 777 0.99 -14.78 -5.63
C THR A 777 2.22 -15.44 -4.99
N PHE A 778 2.13 -16.71 -4.60
CA PHE A 778 3.28 -17.45 -4.06
C PHE A 778 4.36 -17.71 -5.13
N SER A 779 3.97 -18.14 -6.34
CA SER A 779 4.91 -18.33 -7.46
C SER A 779 5.59 -17.02 -7.85
N GLN A 780 4.91 -15.87 -7.67
CA GLN A 780 5.49 -14.54 -7.88
C GLN A 780 6.59 -14.18 -6.86
N LEU A 781 6.77 -14.92 -5.76
CA LEU A 781 7.89 -14.71 -4.81
C LEU A 781 9.21 -15.36 -5.24
N SER A 782 9.20 -16.42 -6.06
CA SER A 782 10.43 -17.13 -6.48
C SER A 782 11.42 -16.18 -7.18
N GLY A 783 12.65 -16.09 -6.69
CA GLY A 783 13.66 -15.15 -7.21
C GLY A 783 13.40 -13.66 -6.90
N LEU A 784 12.46 -13.35 -5.99
CA LEU A 784 12.29 -12.02 -5.37
C LEU A 784 12.74 -12.04 -3.90
N VAL A 785 12.35 -13.09 -3.17
CA VAL A 785 12.71 -13.33 -1.77
C VAL A 785 13.10 -14.81 -1.59
N PRO A 786 14.00 -15.16 -0.66
CA PRO A 786 14.28 -16.55 -0.35
C PRO A 786 13.03 -17.28 0.16
N LEU A 787 12.67 -18.36 -0.52
CA LEU A 787 11.56 -19.25 -0.17
C LEU A 787 12.10 -20.55 0.40
N VAL A 788 12.01 -20.70 1.72
CA VAL A 788 12.36 -21.94 2.43
C VAL A 788 11.09 -22.69 2.73
N CYS A 789 11.03 -24.01 2.51
CA CYS A 789 9.99 -24.82 3.13
C CYS A 789 10.51 -26.00 3.94
N VAL A 790 9.76 -26.31 4.98
CA VAL A 790 9.96 -27.42 5.89
C VAL A 790 8.77 -28.36 5.78
N VAL A 791 9.04 -29.65 5.62
CA VAL A 791 8.03 -30.69 5.44
C VAL A 791 8.20 -31.78 6.50
N ASN A 792 7.23 -31.86 7.39
CA ASN A 792 7.04 -33.01 8.28
C ASN A 792 5.70 -33.71 7.95
N GLY A 793 5.62 -35.02 8.17
CA GLY A 793 4.37 -35.75 8.10
C GLY A 793 3.85 -35.99 6.68
N ARG A 794 2.78 -35.30 6.27
CA ARG A 794 2.00 -35.64 5.07
C ARG A 794 1.59 -34.40 4.28
N THR A 795 2.04 -34.30 3.04
CA THR A 795 1.88 -33.11 2.20
C THR A 795 1.32 -33.48 0.83
N PHE A 796 0.12 -33.00 0.55
CA PHE A 796 -0.65 -33.35 -0.64
C PHE A 796 -1.31 -32.14 -1.33
N ALA A 797 -1.54 -32.26 -2.64
CA ALA A 797 -2.30 -31.31 -3.45
C ALA A 797 -1.75 -29.88 -3.37
N GLY A 798 -2.56 -28.89 -2.97
CA GLY A 798 -2.15 -27.49 -2.97
C GLY A 798 -1.03 -27.16 -1.99
N ASN A 799 -0.90 -27.87 -0.86
CA ASN A 799 0.26 -27.71 0.04
C ASN A 799 1.54 -28.19 -0.67
N THR A 800 1.47 -29.25 -1.47
CA THR A 800 2.58 -29.70 -2.34
C THR A 800 2.91 -28.69 -3.42
N ALA A 801 1.91 -28.03 -4.02
CA ALA A 801 2.14 -27.01 -5.04
C ALA A 801 2.92 -25.81 -4.49
N LEU A 802 2.59 -25.34 -3.28
CA LEU A 802 3.34 -24.28 -2.60
C LEU A 802 4.76 -24.74 -2.24
N VAL A 803 4.90 -25.94 -1.66
CA VAL A 803 6.20 -26.56 -1.35
C VAL A 803 7.10 -26.66 -2.58
N ALA A 804 6.57 -27.13 -3.72
CA ALA A 804 7.30 -27.27 -4.98
C ALA A 804 7.67 -25.95 -5.68
N CYS A 805 7.16 -24.81 -5.20
CA CYS A 805 7.52 -23.47 -5.68
C CYS A 805 8.62 -22.81 -4.83
N CYS A 806 9.14 -23.48 -3.80
CA CYS A 806 10.19 -22.96 -2.92
C CYS A 806 11.60 -23.16 -3.51
N ASP A 807 12.57 -22.38 -3.02
CA ASP A 807 13.96 -22.47 -3.44
C ASP A 807 14.65 -23.71 -2.83
N VAL A 808 14.22 -24.12 -1.63
CA VAL A 808 14.67 -25.34 -0.94
C VAL A 808 13.51 -26.06 -0.24
N ILE A 809 13.53 -27.39 -0.31
CA ILE A 809 12.60 -28.31 0.34
C ILE A 809 13.37 -29.15 1.37
N ILE A 810 13.22 -28.81 2.65
CA ILE A 810 13.79 -29.51 3.80
C ILE A 810 12.73 -30.49 4.33
N ALA A 811 12.97 -31.79 4.32
CA ALA A 811 11.96 -32.78 4.71
C ALA A 811 12.48 -33.81 5.73
N THR A 812 11.63 -34.19 6.70
CA THR A 812 11.96 -35.22 7.70
C THR A 812 11.92 -36.63 7.10
N GLU A 813 12.69 -37.59 7.64
CA GLU A 813 12.68 -39.00 7.20
C GLU A 813 11.27 -39.64 7.13
N LYS A 814 10.36 -39.17 7.99
CA LYS A 814 8.98 -39.69 8.12
C LYS A 814 7.99 -39.02 7.16
N SER A 815 8.44 -38.10 6.32
CA SER A 815 7.56 -37.33 5.44
C SER A 815 7.09 -38.08 4.21
N THR A 816 5.94 -37.64 3.69
CA THR A 816 5.46 -37.93 2.35
C THR A 816 5.08 -36.64 1.64
N VAL A 817 5.54 -36.48 0.40
CA VAL A 817 5.18 -35.37 -0.50
C VAL A 817 4.63 -35.97 -1.79
N ALA A 818 3.44 -35.56 -2.23
CA ALA A 818 2.94 -35.89 -3.57
C ALA A 818 1.88 -34.91 -4.07
N MET A 819 1.73 -34.75 -5.39
CA MET A 819 0.63 -33.93 -5.94
C MET A 819 -0.74 -34.58 -5.69
N GLY A 820 -0.84 -35.90 -5.86
CA GLY A 820 -2.02 -36.67 -5.49
C GLY A 820 -1.97 -37.09 -4.01
N GLY A 821 -3.03 -36.82 -3.25
CA GLY A 821 -3.27 -37.50 -1.97
C GLY A 821 -4.17 -38.73 -2.18
N PRO A 822 -4.16 -39.74 -1.29
CA PRO A 822 -4.90 -40.99 -1.45
C PRO A 822 -6.36 -40.85 -1.91
N ALA A 823 -7.13 -39.94 -1.31
CA ALA A 823 -8.54 -39.72 -1.65
C ALA A 823 -8.74 -39.21 -3.11
N MET A 824 -7.76 -38.53 -3.70
CA MET A 824 -7.81 -38.12 -5.12
C MET A 824 -7.36 -39.25 -6.07
N ILE A 825 -6.50 -40.16 -5.60
CA ILE A 825 -6.06 -41.34 -6.36
C ILE A 825 -7.22 -42.35 -6.43
N GLU A 826 -7.88 -42.59 -5.29
CA GLU A 826 -9.11 -43.39 -5.20
C GLU A 826 -10.26 -42.75 -5.99
N GLY A 827 -10.50 -41.45 -5.81
CA GLY A 827 -11.52 -40.70 -6.56
C GLY A 827 -11.28 -40.63 -8.07
N GLY A 828 -10.02 -40.74 -8.51
CA GLY A 828 -9.63 -40.88 -9.91
C GLY A 828 -9.72 -42.31 -10.45
N GLY A 829 -10.09 -43.30 -9.63
CA GLY A 829 -10.19 -44.71 -10.01
C GLY A 829 -8.83 -45.41 -10.20
N LEU A 830 -7.74 -44.85 -9.68
CA LEU A 830 -6.37 -45.31 -9.90
C LEU A 830 -5.90 -46.37 -8.87
N GLY A 831 -6.76 -46.74 -7.92
CA GLY A 831 -6.46 -47.67 -6.82
C GLY A 831 -6.57 -47.02 -5.45
N ILE A 832 -6.36 -47.81 -4.41
CA ILE A 832 -6.38 -47.38 -3.00
C ILE A 832 -4.99 -47.60 -2.43
N TYR A 833 -4.43 -46.56 -1.81
CA TYR A 833 -3.08 -46.54 -1.25
C TYR A 833 -3.11 -45.88 0.13
N THR A 834 -2.24 -46.31 1.05
CA THR A 834 -1.97 -45.53 2.26
C THR A 834 -1.22 -44.24 1.90
N PRO A 835 -1.31 -43.16 2.71
CA PRO A 835 -0.53 -41.95 2.47
C PRO A 835 0.96 -42.24 2.27
N GLU A 836 1.53 -43.11 3.11
CA GLU A 836 2.94 -43.48 3.15
C GLU A 836 3.44 -44.23 1.89
N GLU A 837 2.54 -44.76 1.04
CA GLU A 837 2.89 -45.42 -0.22
C GLU A 837 2.97 -44.46 -1.42
N VAL A 838 2.42 -43.24 -1.31
CA VAL A 838 2.22 -42.36 -2.48
C VAL A 838 3.48 -41.58 -2.87
N GLY A 839 4.24 -41.10 -1.89
CA GLY A 839 5.42 -40.27 -2.12
C GLY A 839 6.41 -40.21 -0.95
N PRO A 840 6.84 -41.36 -0.39
CA PRO A 840 7.83 -41.42 0.68
C PRO A 840 9.18 -40.82 0.26
N MET A 841 9.99 -40.43 1.24
CA MET A 841 11.34 -39.86 1.02
C MET A 841 12.27 -40.77 0.19
N SER A 842 12.06 -42.09 0.21
CA SER A 842 12.78 -43.04 -0.65
C SER A 842 12.54 -42.84 -2.15
N PHE A 843 11.48 -42.12 -2.55
CA PHE A 843 11.26 -41.68 -3.93
C PHE A 843 11.67 -40.21 -4.12
N GLN A 844 11.31 -39.34 -3.16
CA GLN A 844 11.44 -37.88 -3.33
C GLN A 844 12.85 -37.32 -3.08
N VAL A 845 13.73 -38.06 -2.39
CA VAL A 845 15.13 -37.64 -2.19
C VAL A 845 16.01 -38.03 -3.40
N PRO A 846 15.90 -39.24 -4.00
CA PRO A 846 16.68 -39.58 -5.19
C PRO A 846 16.24 -38.88 -6.49
N ASN A 847 14.99 -38.39 -6.58
CA ASN A 847 14.46 -37.75 -7.80
C ASN A 847 14.61 -36.21 -7.81
N GLY A 848 15.19 -35.61 -6.77
CA GLY A 848 15.43 -34.17 -6.68
C GLY A 848 14.28 -33.31 -6.13
N VAL A 849 13.13 -33.90 -5.78
CA VAL A 849 11.99 -33.17 -5.18
C VAL A 849 12.28 -32.71 -3.75
N VAL A 850 13.09 -33.45 -2.98
CA VAL A 850 13.55 -33.03 -1.65
C VAL A 850 15.03 -32.65 -1.74
N ASP A 851 15.32 -31.38 -1.45
CA ASP A 851 16.68 -30.84 -1.48
C ASP A 851 17.51 -31.33 -0.29
N ILE A 852 16.94 -31.37 0.91
CA ILE A 852 17.64 -31.75 2.14
C ILE A 852 16.78 -32.69 2.97
N LEU A 853 17.28 -33.90 3.21
CA LEU A 853 16.67 -34.88 4.13
C LEU A 853 17.25 -34.68 5.53
N VAL A 854 16.37 -34.57 6.53
CA VAL A 854 16.72 -34.43 7.95
C VAL A 854 16.00 -35.48 8.80
N LYS A 855 16.46 -35.73 10.02
CA LYS A 855 15.91 -36.72 10.94
C LYS A 855 14.53 -36.34 11.49
N ASP A 856 14.36 -35.07 11.88
CA ASP A 856 13.15 -34.57 12.55
C ASP A 856 12.98 -33.04 12.42
N GLU A 857 11.94 -32.50 13.07
CA GLU A 857 11.55 -31.09 13.00
C GLU A 857 12.54 -30.13 13.68
N GLU A 858 13.31 -30.59 14.68
CA GLU A 858 14.36 -29.80 15.33
C GLU A 858 15.53 -29.57 14.36
N GLU A 859 16.05 -30.64 13.76
CA GLU A 859 17.06 -30.53 12.71
C GLU A 859 16.55 -29.72 11.50
N ALA A 860 15.27 -29.86 11.14
CA ALA A 860 14.66 -29.09 10.05
C ALA A 860 14.68 -27.56 10.32
N VAL A 861 14.38 -27.13 11.55
CA VAL A 861 14.43 -25.71 11.95
C VAL A 861 15.87 -25.20 11.91
N GLN A 862 16.84 -25.97 12.42
CA GLN A 862 18.25 -25.55 12.40
C GLN A 862 18.82 -25.48 10.97
N VAL A 863 18.42 -26.40 10.08
CA VAL A 863 18.76 -26.32 8.65
C VAL A 863 18.08 -25.14 7.96
N ALA A 864 16.83 -24.82 8.29
CA ALA A 864 16.14 -23.64 7.76
C ALA A 864 16.84 -22.33 8.17
N LYS A 865 17.25 -22.20 9.45
CA LYS A 865 18.07 -21.07 9.93
C LYS A 865 19.39 -20.97 9.19
N LYS A 866 20.10 -22.11 9.03
CA LYS A 866 21.39 -22.18 8.35
C LYS A 866 21.28 -21.78 6.89
N TYR A 867 20.29 -22.32 6.17
CA TYR A 867 20.00 -21.97 4.78
C TYR A 867 19.71 -20.48 4.63
N LEU A 868 18.78 -19.93 5.43
CA LEU A 868 18.42 -18.51 5.33
C LEU A 868 19.63 -17.59 5.61
N SER A 869 20.55 -18.01 6.50
CA SER A 869 21.75 -17.23 6.84
C SER A 869 22.62 -16.84 5.63
N TYR A 870 22.68 -17.65 4.57
CA TYR A 870 23.51 -17.33 3.39
C TYR A 870 22.95 -16.14 2.58
N PHE A 871 21.67 -15.83 2.75
CA PHE A 871 20.97 -14.72 2.10
C PHE A 871 20.91 -13.46 2.98
N GLN A 872 21.24 -13.59 4.28
CA GLN A 872 21.18 -12.50 5.27
C GLN A 872 22.50 -11.72 5.41
N GLY A 873 23.62 -12.26 4.92
CA GLY A 873 24.90 -11.54 4.85
C GLY A 873 26.11 -12.37 5.27
N ALA A 874 27.19 -11.68 5.64
CA ALA A 874 28.41 -12.28 6.18
C ALA A 874 28.35 -12.39 7.72
N VAL A 875 29.05 -13.38 8.29
CA VAL A 875 29.21 -13.53 9.75
C VAL A 875 30.60 -13.08 10.20
N GLU A 876 30.70 -12.42 11.35
CA GLU A 876 31.99 -11.90 11.85
C GLU A 876 32.94 -13.00 12.34
N LYS A 877 32.39 -14.06 12.94
CA LYS A 877 33.15 -15.14 13.58
C LYS A 877 33.17 -16.36 12.66
N TRP A 878 34.37 -16.81 12.33
CA TRP A 878 34.62 -17.98 11.50
C TRP A 878 35.97 -18.59 11.86
N GLU A 879 36.10 -19.91 11.64
CA GLU A 879 37.35 -20.66 11.72
C GLU A 879 37.55 -21.42 10.41
N ALA A 880 38.76 -21.93 10.15
CA ALA A 880 39.10 -22.62 8.90
C ALA A 880 40.04 -23.80 9.15
N ASP A 881 39.84 -24.89 8.41
CA ASP A 881 40.71 -26.06 8.44
C ASP A 881 42.13 -25.75 7.90
N ASP A 882 43.10 -26.61 8.22
CA ASP A 882 44.47 -26.47 7.73
C ASP A 882 44.56 -26.77 6.23
N GLN A 883 44.55 -25.69 5.43
CA GLN A 883 44.60 -25.72 3.97
C GLN A 883 45.75 -26.55 3.39
N ARG A 884 46.82 -26.82 4.17
CA ARG A 884 47.93 -27.67 3.74
C ARG A 884 47.49 -29.11 3.46
N ALA A 885 46.36 -29.57 4.02
CA ALA A 885 45.77 -30.87 3.71
C ALA A 885 45.39 -31.02 2.22
N LEU A 886 45.01 -29.93 1.55
CA LEU A 886 44.63 -29.92 0.12
C LEU A 886 45.77 -30.42 -0.79
N ARG A 887 47.03 -30.30 -0.37
CA ARG A 887 48.21 -30.80 -1.11
C ARG A 887 48.27 -32.33 -1.21
N HIS A 888 47.47 -33.05 -0.43
CA HIS A 888 47.51 -34.51 -0.31
C HIS A 888 46.17 -35.19 -0.63
N VAL A 889 45.11 -34.43 -0.89
CA VAL A 889 43.75 -34.95 -1.13
C VAL A 889 43.61 -35.62 -2.50
N ILE A 890 44.36 -35.16 -3.52
CA ILE A 890 44.44 -35.80 -4.83
C ILE A 890 45.59 -36.83 -4.82
N PRO A 891 45.32 -38.13 -5.09
CA PRO A 891 46.38 -39.13 -5.15
C PRO A 891 47.29 -38.95 -6.37
N GLU A 892 48.61 -39.14 -6.18
CA GLU A 892 49.63 -39.09 -7.25
C GLU A 892 49.30 -40.00 -8.45
N ASN A 893 48.64 -41.14 -8.19
CA ASN A 893 48.08 -41.96 -9.25
C ASN A 893 46.75 -41.35 -9.72
N ARG A 894 46.77 -40.63 -10.86
CA ARG A 894 45.61 -39.97 -11.48
C ARG A 894 44.37 -40.85 -11.64
N LEU A 895 44.51 -42.18 -11.70
CA LEU A 895 43.41 -43.13 -11.90
C LEU A 895 42.68 -43.50 -10.59
N ARG A 896 43.21 -43.11 -9.43
CA ARG A 896 42.58 -43.36 -8.13
C ARG A 896 41.48 -42.32 -7.85
N LEU A 897 40.42 -42.74 -7.16
CA LEU A 897 39.36 -41.85 -6.69
C LEU A 897 39.75 -41.16 -5.38
N TYR A 898 39.10 -40.03 -5.12
CA TYR A 898 39.15 -39.24 -3.88
C TYR A 898 37.76 -38.61 -3.69
N ASP A 899 37.43 -38.14 -2.49
CA ASP A 899 36.18 -37.40 -2.27
C ASP A 899 36.37 -35.90 -2.46
N MET A 900 35.54 -35.32 -3.33
CA MET A 900 35.47 -33.88 -3.56
C MET A 900 34.90 -33.14 -2.33
N ARG A 901 34.09 -33.80 -1.49
CA ARG A 901 33.50 -33.19 -0.30
C ARG A 901 34.54 -32.77 0.73
N GLU A 902 35.62 -33.54 0.86
CA GLU A 902 36.75 -33.16 1.72
C GLU A 902 37.47 -31.90 1.18
N ILE A 903 37.48 -31.67 -0.14
CA ILE A 903 38.00 -30.42 -0.74
C ILE A 903 37.08 -29.24 -0.40
N VAL A 904 35.77 -29.40 -0.64
CA VAL A 904 34.75 -28.38 -0.34
C VAL A 904 34.81 -27.99 1.14
N LYS A 905 34.80 -28.98 2.04
CA LYS A 905 34.91 -28.79 3.49
C LYS A 905 36.19 -28.07 3.89
N THR A 906 37.35 -28.52 3.41
CA THR A 906 38.64 -27.92 3.78
C THR A 906 38.76 -26.47 3.31
N ILE A 907 38.20 -26.11 2.15
CA ILE A 907 38.23 -24.71 1.64
C ILE A 907 37.28 -23.81 2.42
N ALA A 908 36.11 -24.34 2.82
CA ALA A 908 35.08 -23.62 3.55
C ALA A 908 35.50 -23.19 4.96
N ASP A 909 34.72 -22.30 5.57
CA ASP A 909 34.76 -22.07 7.02
C ASP A 909 34.20 -23.31 7.75
N VAL A 910 34.73 -23.61 8.94
CA VAL A 910 34.28 -24.74 9.77
C VAL A 910 32.78 -24.65 10.02
N ASP A 911 32.09 -25.79 9.94
CA ASP A 911 30.64 -25.98 10.02
C ASP A 911 29.78 -25.15 9.03
N SER A 912 30.38 -24.40 8.10
CA SER A 912 29.64 -23.54 7.17
C SER A 912 29.03 -24.25 5.95
N VAL A 913 29.39 -25.52 5.70
CA VAL A 913 28.90 -26.28 4.54
C VAL A 913 27.44 -26.72 4.72
N LEU A 914 26.61 -26.53 3.69
CA LEU A 914 25.28 -27.11 3.56
C LEU A 914 25.11 -27.63 2.11
N GLU A 915 25.16 -28.95 1.92
CA GLU A 915 24.91 -29.56 0.61
C GLU A 915 23.41 -29.61 0.29
N VAL A 916 23.09 -29.34 -0.97
CA VAL A 916 21.74 -29.25 -1.53
C VAL A 916 21.58 -30.35 -2.58
N ARG A 917 20.48 -31.12 -2.52
CA ARG A 917 20.16 -32.26 -3.41
C ARG A 917 21.26 -33.32 -3.44
N GLU A 918 21.84 -33.68 -2.30
CA GLU A 918 22.99 -34.60 -2.19
C GLU A 918 22.80 -35.95 -2.93
N LYS A 919 21.56 -36.45 -3.00
CA LYS A 919 21.21 -37.75 -3.62
C LYS A 919 20.66 -37.68 -5.05
N PHE A 920 20.44 -36.48 -5.60
CA PHE A 920 20.02 -36.26 -6.98
C PHE A 920 21.15 -35.63 -7.80
N GLY A 921 21.16 -35.83 -9.13
CA GLY A 921 22.15 -35.25 -10.03
C GLY A 921 23.60 -35.50 -9.60
N ILE A 922 23.89 -36.68 -9.04
CA ILE A 922 25.05 -36.94 -8.16
C ILE A 922 26.43 -36.78 -8.82
N GLY A 923 26.51 -36.59 -10.14
CA GLY A 923 27.72 -36.16 -10.85
C GLY A 923 28.14 -34.72 -10.54
N VAL A 924 27.21 -33.87 -10.11
CA VAL A 924 27.44 -32.49 -9.69
C VAL A 924 27.02 -32.34 -8.21
N ILE A 925 27.96 -31.92 -7.38
CA ILE A 925 27.75 -31.50 -6.00
C ILE A 925 27.36 -30.02 -6.03
N THR A 926 26.32 -29.65 -5.28
CA THR A 926 25.85 -28.26 -5.13
C THR A 926 25.71 -27.95 -3.64
N ALA A 927 26.40 -26.94 -3.14
CA ALA A 927 26.40 -26.62 -1.71
C ALA A 927 26.53 -25.13 -1.46
N PHE A 928 25.97 -24.64 -0.36
CA PHE A 928 26.35 -23.34 0.20
C PHE A 928 27.48 -23.51 1.21
N ILE A 929 28.43 -22.58 1.20
CA ILE A 929 29.57 -22.50 2.14
C ILE A 929 29.75 -21.07 2.61
N ARG A 930 30.70 -20.86 3.53
CA ARG A 930 31.30 -19.53 3.77
C ARG A 930 32.81 -19.57 3.56
N VAL A 931 33.38 -18.42 3.18
CA VAL A 931 34.84 -18.18 3.15
C VAL A 931 35.11 -16.81 3.79
N GLU A 932 35.82 -16.82 4.91
CA GLU A 932 35.99 -15.65 5.78
C GLU A 932 34.65 -15.00 6.18
N GLY A 933 33.68 -15.83 6.56
CA GLY A 933 32.33 -15.45 6.96
C GLY A 933 31.39 -15.10 5.81
N ARG A 934 31.90 -14.88 4.59
CA ARG A 934 31.11 -14.45 3.42
C ARG A 934 30.43 -15.65 2.74
N PRO A 935 29.12 -15.59 2.43
CA PRO A 935 28.40 -16.69 1.79
C PRO A 935 28.84 -16.90 0.33
N MET A 936 28.91 -18.17 -0.09
CA MET A 936 29.19 -18.57 -1.47
C MET A 936 28.44 -19.86 -1.82
N GLY A 937 28.03 -19.99 -3.08
CA GLY A 937 27.61 -21.26 -3.67
C GLY A 937 28.82 -22.03 -4.20
N VAL A 938 28.73 -23.35 -4.22
CA VAL A 938 29.73 -24.26 -4.78
C VAL A 938 29.07 -25.18 -5.80
N ILE A 939 29.66 -25.28 -7.00
CA ILE A 939 29.43 -26.37 -7.94
C ILE A 939 30.71 -27.21 -8.04
N ALA A 940 30.61 -28.54 -7.96
CA ALA A 940 31.79 -29.41 -8.05
C ALA A 940 31.50 -30.74 -8.76
N ASN A 941 32.43 -31.25 -9.55
CA ASN A 941 32.29 -32.59 -10.15
C ASN A 941 32.54 -33.68 -9.09
N ASN A 942 31.72 -34.72 -9.06
CA ASN A 942 31.90 -35.87 -8.16
C ASN A 942 32.68 -37.00 -8.85
N PRO A 943 33.95 -37.29 -8.47
CA PRO A 943 34.74 -38.33 -9.11
C PRO A 943 34.18 -39.75 -8.95
N HIS A 944 33.34 -40.00 -7.93
CA HIS A 944 32.74 -41.31 -7.70
C HIS A 944 31.59 -41.64 -8.66
N HIS A 945 30.98 -40.65 -9.31
CA HIS A 945 29.93 -40.85 -10.31
C HIS A 945 30.47 -40.58 -11.71
N LEU A 946 30.40 -41.56 -12.61
CA LEU A 946 30.88 -41.47 -14.00
C LEU A 946 32.29 -40.85 -14.17
N ALA A 947 33.16 -41.04 -13.16
CA ALA A 947 34.46 -40.39 -13.06
C ALA A 947 34.43 -38.84 -13.14
N GLY A 948 33.36 -38.19 -12.66
CA GLY A 948 33.16 -36.73 -12.72
C GLY A 948 32.50 -36.23 -14.00
N ALA A 949 32.02 -37.10 -14.89
CA ALA A 949 31.29 -36.70 -16.09
C ALA A 949 29.91 -36.13 -15.73
N ILE A 950 29.49 -35.11 -16.49
CA ILE A 950 28.18 -34.47 -16.31
C ILE A 950 27.14 -35.22 -17.17
N ASP A 951 26.08 -35.70 -16.54
CA ASP A 951 24.89 -36.29 -17.15
C ASP A 951 23.67 -35.34 -17.05
N SER A 952 22.50 -35.76 -17.52
CA SER A 952 21.31 -34.90 -17.58
C SER A 952 20.90 -34.36 -16.20
N ASP A 953 20.78 -35.24 -15.21
CA ASP A 953 20.37 -34.90 -13.84
C ASP A 953 21.41 -33.98 -13.17
N GLY A 954 22.71 -34.24 -13.38
CA GLY A 954 23.79 -33.37 -12.91
C GLY A 954 23.79 -32.00 -13.60
N ALA A 955 23.46 -31.94 -14.89
CA ALA A 955 23.38 -30.69 -15.65
C ALA A 955 22.17 -29.83 -15.25
N ASP A 956 20.99 -30.43 -15.03
CA ASP A 956 19.81 -29.73 -14.52
C ASP A 956 20.09 -29.17 -13.12
N LYS A 957 20.54 -30.02 -12.18
CA LYS A 957 20.93 -29.62 -10.82
C LYS A 957 21.96 -28.49 -10.82
N GLY A 958 23.00 -28.60 -11.65
CA GLY A 958 24.02 -27.57 -11.80
C GLY A 958 23.46 -26.25 -12.35
N ALA A 959 22.62 -26.30 -13.38
CA ALA A 959 22.01 -25.12 -13.97
C ALA A 959 21.06 -24.39 -13.00
N ARG A 960 20.18 -25.12 -12.30
CA ARG A 960 19.29 -24.57 -11.27
C ARG A 960 20.09 -23.90 -10.15
N PHE A 961 21.14 -24.56 -9.65
CA PHE A 961 21.92 -24.01 -8.54
C PHE A 961 22.74 -22.76 -8.94
N ILE A 962 23.25 -22.70 -10.18
CA ILE A 962 23.84 -21.47 -10.74
C ILE A 962 22.79 -20.34 -10.76
N GLN A 963 21.58 -20.61 -11.26
CA GLN A 963 20.53 -19.61 -11.32
C GLN A 963 20.06 -19.14 -9.93
N LEU A 964 19.93 -20.06 -8.96
CA LEU A 964 19.60 -19.75 -7.56
C LEU A 964 20.64 -18.82 -6.92
N CYS A 965 21.94 -19.14 -7.08
CA CYS A 965 23.02 -18.29 -6.57
C CYS A 965 23.00 -16.92 -7.25
N ASP A 966 22.87 -16.88 -8.58
CA ASP A 966 22.87 -15.63 -9.32
C ASP A 966 21.65 -14.75 -9.02
N ALA A 967 20.47 -15.33 -8.82
CA ALA A 967 19.22 -14.64 -8.48
C ALA A 967 19.29 -13.83 -7.18
N PHE A 968 20.07 -14.31 -6.20
CA PHE A 968 20.26 -13.67 -4.89
C PHE A 968 21.70 -13.12 -4.69
N ASP A 969 22.43 -12.94 -5.79
CA ASP A 969 23.78 -12.38 -5.86
C ASP A 969 24.86 -13.09 -5.02
N ILE A 970 24.69 -14.40 -4.78
CA ILE A 970 25.65 -15.23 -4.07
C ILE A 970 26.78 -15.65 -5.05
N PRO A 971 28.06 -15.31 -4.77
CA PRO A 971 29.21 -15.73 -5.57
C PRO A 971 29.37 -17.25 -5.70
N ILE A 972 29.91 -17.72 -6.83
CA ILE A 972 30.03 -19.15 -7.14
C ILE A 972 31.50 -19.60 -7.16
N LEU A 973 31.83 -20.66 -6.42
CA LEU A 973 33.06 -21.43 -6.55
C LEU A 973 32.82 -22.66 -7.44
N SER A 974 33.67 -22.89 -8.44
CA SER A 974 33.58 -24.03 -9.36
C SER A 974 34.80 -24.94 -9.24
N LEU A 975 34.62 -26.14 -8.69
CA LEU A 975 35.67 -27.14 -8.41
C LEU A 975 35.65 -28.27 -9.44
N MET A 976 36.66 -28.30 -10.31
CA MET A 976 36.59 -29.02 -11.59
C MET A 976 37.48 -30.26 -11.66
N ASP A 977 36.83 -31.40 -11.93
CA ASP A 977 37.46 -32.70 -12.24
C ASP A 977 36.65 -33.42 -13.33
N CYS A 978 36.29 -32.68 -14.37
CA CYS A 978 35.37 -33.10 -15.42
C CYS A 978 36.11 -33.78 -16.60
N PRO A 979 35.82 -35.06 -16.91
CA PRO A 979 36.31 -35.73 -18.11
C PRO A 979 35.51 -35.35 -19.37
N GLY A 980 34.49 -34.51 -19.25
CA GLY A 980 33.56 -34.11 -20.31
C GLY A 980 32.10 -34.28 -19.89
N MET A 981 31.19 -33.91 -20.80
CA MET A 981 29.82 -34.41 -20.72
C MET A 981 29.84 -35.93 -20.92
N MET A 982 28.92 -36.65 -20.29
CA MET A 982 28.73 -38.08 -20.55
C MET A 982 28.36 -38.31 -22.02
N VAL A 983 28.72 -39.45 -22.61
CA VAL A 983 28.46 -39.74 -24.03
C VAL A 983 28.06 -41.20 -24.24
N GLY A 984 27.09 -41.43 -25.13
CA GLY A 984 26.66 -42.77 -25.53
C GLY A 984 25.18 -42.82 -25.91
N PRO A 985 24.76 -43.76 -26.77
CA PRO A 985 23.41 -43.79 -27.34
C PRO A 985 22.29 -43.99 -26.30
N ASP A 986 22.61 -44.44 -25.08
CA ASP A 986 21.65 -44.59 -24.00
C ASP A 986 21.44 -43.31 -23.18
N VAL A 987 22.49 -42.50 -22.98
CA VAL A 987 22.33 -41.18 -22.35
C VAL A 987 21.74 -40.15 -23.31
N GLU A 988 22.01 -40.23 -24.61
CA GLU A 988 21.36 -39.32 -25.58
C GLU A 988 19.83 -39.47 -25.62
N LYS A 989 19.29 -40.65 -25.24
CA LYS A 989 17.83 -40.88 -25.13
C LYS A 989 17.18 -40.06 -24.02
N THR A 990 17.93 -39.63 -23.00
CA THR A 990 17.43 -38.75 -21.93
C THR A 990 17.45 -37.27 -22.34
N ALA A 991 17.54 -36.97 -23.65
CA ALA A 991 17.66 -35.63 -24.21
C ALA A 991 18.87 -34.82 -23.72
N LEU A 992 19.95 -35.51 -23.31
CA LEU A 992 21.19 -34.99 -22.73
C LEU A 992 21.67 -33.67 -23.33
N VAL A 993 21.67 -33.54 -24.67
CA VAL A 993 22.01 -32.30 -25.41
C VAL A 993 21.35 -31.06 -24.80
N ARG A 994 20.06 -31.13 -24.44
CA ARG A 994 19.32 -29.99 -23.86
C ARG A 994 19.69 -29.73 -22.40
N HIS A 995 19.72 -30.78 -21.58
CA HIS A 995 20.08 -30.69 -20.16
C HIS A 995 21.48 -30.08 -19.99
N CYS A 996 22.49 -30.63 -20.68
CA CYS A 996 23.85 -30.08 -20.70
C CYS A 996 23.90 -28.62 -21.18
N THR A 997 23.06 -28.23 -22.15
CA THR A 997 23.00 -26.85 -22.64
C THR A 997 22.37 -25.88 -21.63
N ARG A 998 21.53 -26.33 -20.67
CA ARG A 998 21.04 -25.46 -19.58
C ARG A 998 22.21 -24.91 -18.76
N MET A 999 23.19 -25.74 -18.44
CA MET A 999 24.36 -25.33 -17.65
C MET A 999 25.24 -24.32 -18.40
N PHE A 1000 25.38 -24.46 -19.74
CA PHE A 1000 25.98 -23.43 -20.58
C PHE A 1000 25.20 -22.11 -20.55
N ASN A 1001 23.87 -22.15 -20.65
CA ASN A 1001 23.03 -20.95 -20.67
C ASN A 1001 23.01 -20.22 -19.31
N ALA A 1002 22.83 -20.94 -18.20
CA ALA A 1002 22.93 -20.35 -16.86
C ALA A 1002 24.35 -19.82 -16.60
N GLY A 1003 25.37 -20.60 -16.97
CA GLY A 1003 26.77 -20.26 -16.82
C GLY A 1003 27.24 -19.04 -17.63
N ALA A 1004 26.72 -18.84 -18.84
CA ALA A 1004 27.12 -17.72 -19.70
C ALA A 1004 26.37 -16.40 -19.44
N ASN A 1005 25.31 -16.43 -18.62
CA ASN A 1005 24.46 -15.27 -18.32
C ASN A 1005 24.46 -14.89 -16.83
N LEU A 1006 25.33 -15.49 -16.01
CA LEU A 1006 25.55 -15.07 -14.63
C LEU A 1006 26.15 -13.66 -14.57
N THR A 1007 25.81 -12.91 -13.51
CA THR A 1007 26.41 -11.60 -13.21
C THR A 1007 27.06 -11.55 -11.82
N VAL A 1008 26.89 -12.60 -11.01
CA VAL A 1008 27.75 -12.83 -9.82
C VAL A 1008 29.18 -13.19 -10.27
N PRO A 1009 30.20 -12.94 -9.43
CA PRO A 1009 31.54 -13.47 -9.71
C PRO A 1009 31.56 -15.00 -9.57
N LEU A 1010 32.06 -15.67 -10.61
CA LEU A 1010 32.43 -17.09 -10.59
C LEU A 1010 33.95 -17.23 -10.38
N PHE A 1011 34.37 -18.19 -9.57
CA PHE A 1011 35.78 -18.49 -9.29
C PHE A 1011 36.08 -19.95 -9.66
N GLY A 1012 36.88 -20.17 -10.71
CA GLY A 1012 37.21 -21.49 -11.23
C GLY A 1012 38.47 -22.08 -10.61
N VAL A 1013 38.42 -23.34 -10.19
CA VAL A 1013 39.56 -24.12 -9.67
C VAL A 1013 39.57 -25.52 -10.28
N VAL A 1014 40.50 -25.80 -11.18
CA VAL A 1014 40.69 -27.15 -11.74
C VAL A 1014 41.59 -27.98 -10.83
N VAL A 1015 41.03 -28.99 -10.16
CA VAL A 1015 41.77 -29.86 -9.22
C VAL A 1015 42.42 -31.05 -9.92
N ARG A 1016 41.80 -31.58 -10.98
CA ARG A 1016 42.35 -32.68 -11.80
C ARG A 1016 41.92 -32.60 -13.28
N LYS A 1017 40.89 -33.30 -13.76
CA LYS A 1017 40.58 -33.33 -15.20
C LYS A 1017 39.86 -32.05 -15.66
N ALA A 1018 40.29 -31.52 -16.80
CA ALA A 1018 39.64 -30.43 -17.51
C ALA A 1018 39.49 -30.79 -19.00
N TYR A 1019 38.47 -31.60 -19.32
CA TYR A 1019 38.28 -32.11 -20.68
C TYR A 1019 37.02 -31.60 -21.39
N GLY A 1020 37.21 -31.09 -22.61
CA GLY A 1020 36.17 -30.77 -23.58
C GLY A 1020 35.06 -29.81 -23.09
N LEU A 1021 33.84 -30.02 -23.59
CA LEU A 1021 32.68 -29.19 -23.28
C LEU A 1021 32.23 -29.29 -21.80
N GLY A 1022 32.55 -30.38 -21.10
CA GLY A 1022 32.12 -30.59 -19.71
C GLY A 1022 32.76 -29.57 -18.75
N VAL A 1023 34.08 -29.39 -18.85
CA VAL A 1023 34.75 -28.36 -18.03
C VAL A 1023 34.35 -26.94 -18.45
N GLN A 1024 34.08 -26.70 -19.74
CA GLN A 1024 33.60 -25.39 -20.19
C GLN A 1024 32.25 -25.01 -19.57
N ALA A 1025 31.31 -25.95 -19.42
CA ALA A 1025 30.06 -25.69 -18.70
C ALA A 1025 30.31 -25.32 -17.23
N MET A 1026 31.21 -26.03 -16.54
CA MET A 1026 31.62 -25.71 -15.16
C MET A 1026 32.28 -24.32 -15.02
N CYS A 1027 32.94 -23.80 -16.07
CA CYS A 1027 33.55 -22.46 -16.07
C CYS A 1027 32.57 -21.31 -16.36
N GLY A 1028 31.29 -21.59 -16.67
CA GLY A 1028 30.38 -20.57 -17.21
C GLY A 1028 30.51 -20.42 -18.74
N ALA A 1029 30.50 -21.53 -19.47
CA ALA A 1029 30.76 -21.66 -20.91
C ALA A 1029 32.19 -21.36 -21.38
N SER A 1030 33.01 -20.63 -20.62
CA SER A 1030 34.42 -20.35 -20.94
C SER A 1030 35.25 -20.09 -19.68
N ALA A 1031 36.51 -20.53 -19.64
CA ALA A 1031 37.43 -20.26 -18.54
C ALA A 1031 37.69 -18.76 -18.28
N LEU A 1032 37.34 -17.89 -19.23
CA LEU A 1032 37.47 -16.43 -19.14
C LEU A 1032 36.16 -15.71 -18.74
N VAL A 1033 35.12 -16.44 -18.29
CA VAL A 1033 33.88 -15.85 -17.73
C VAL A 1033 33.97 -15.69 -16.21
N GLY A 1034 34.74 -16.55 -15.53
CA GLY A 1034 35.07 -16.37 -14.12
C GLY A 1034 35.99 -15.16 -13.87
N PHE A 1035 35.95 -14.63 -12.65
CA PHE A 1035 36.87 -13.60 -12.17
C PHE A 1035 38.33 -14.12 -12.13
N PHE A 1036 38.50 -15.42 -11.89
CA PHE A 1036 39.70 -16.18 -12.22
C PHE A 1036 39.32 -17.63 -12.58
N THR A 1037 40.16 -18.31 -13.34
CA THR A 1037 40.22 -19.77 -13.44
C THR A 1037 41.66 -20.24 -13.23
N VAL A 1038 41.95 -20.81 -12.06
CA VAL A 1038 43.26 -21.38 -11.69
C VAL A 1038 43.23 -22.90 -11.72
N ALA A 1039 44.41 -23.53 -11.71
CA ALA A 1039 44.56 -24.98 -11.65
C ALA A 1039 45.48 -25.43 -10.51
N TRP A 1040 45.33 -26.66 -10.05
CA TRP A 1040 46.29 -27.34 -9.18
C TRP A 1040 47.36 -28.07 -10.02
N PRO A 1041 48.54 -28.42 -9.46
CA PRO A 1041 49.61 -29.08 -10.22
C PRO A 1041 49.22 -30.49 -10.71
N THR A 1042 48.19 -31.08 -10.11
CA THR A 1042 47.55 -32.35 -10.47
C THR A 1042 46.60 -32.27 -11.66
N ALA A 1043 46.37 -31.07 -12.22
CA ALA A 1043 45.41 -30.90 -13.30
C ALA A 1043 45.94 -31.30 -14.69
N GLU A 1044 45.03 -31.81 -15.53
CA GLU A 1044 45.30 -32.30 -16.89
C GLU A 1044 44.24 -31.80 -17.89
N PHE A 1045 44.70 -31.15 -18.97
CA PHE A 1045 43.88 -30.42 -19.95
C PHE A 1045 43.90 -31.08 -21.32
N SER A 1046 42.73 -31.21 -21.98
CA SER A 1046 42.61 -31.76 -23.34
C SER A 1046 41.22 -31.50 -23.94
N GLY A 1047 41.10 -31.50 -25.27
CA GLY A 1047 39.79 -31.40 -25.95
C GLY A 1047 38.91 -32.65 -25.78
N MET A 1048 39.51 -33.80 -25.44
CA MET A 1048 38.83 -35.08 -25.14
C MET A 1048 39.77 -35.99 -24.33
N ASN A 1049 39.29 -37.16 -23.87
CA ASN A 1049 40.16 -38.18 -23.27
C ASN A 1049 41.41 -38.45 -24.15
N ILE A 1050 42.60 -38.46 -23.52
CA ILE A 1050 43.88 -38.44 -24.23
C ILE A 1050 44.16 -39.76 -24.96
N GLU A 1051 43.82 -40.92 -24.38
CA GLU A 1051 43.89 -42.21 -25.06
C GLU A 1051 42.99 -42.26 -26.32
N GLY A 1052 41.83 -41.59 -26.28
CA GLY A 1052 40.93 -41.39 -27.41
C GLY A 1052 41.52 -40.45 -28.47
N ALA A 1053 42.08 -39.31 -28.06
CA ALA A 1053 42.71 -38.33 -28.94
C ALA A 1053 43.85 -38.95 -29.75
N VAL A 1054 44.73 -39.74 -29.10
CA VAL A 1054 45.83 -40.45 -29.78
C VAL A 1054 45.30 -41.51 -30.75
N LYS A 1055 44.28 -42.30 -30.36
CA LYS A 1055 43.65 -43.32 -31.25
C LYS A 1055 43.00 -42.71 -32.49
N LEU A 1056 42.40 -41.52 -32.37
CA LEU A 1056 41.73 -40.83 -33.46
C LEU A 1056 42.74 -40.10 -34.36
N GLY A 1057 43.63 -39.31 -33.77
CA GLY A 1057 44.59 -38.45 -34.48
C GLY A 1057 45.70 -39.21 -35.20
N TYR A 1058 46.07 -40.41 -34.73
CA TYR A 1058 47.12 -41.25 -35.33
C TYR A 1058 46.59 -42.63 -35.79
N ARG A 1059 45.30 -42.69 -36.16
CA ARG A 1059 44.62 -43.93 -36.54
C ARG A 1059 45.33 -44.68 -37.68
N ASN A 1060 45.82 -43.94 -38.68
CA ASN A 1060 46.38 -44.54 -39.89
C ASN A 1060 47.80 -45.05 -39.64
N GLU A 1061 48.60 -44.29 -38.89
CA GLU A 1061 49.95 -44.61 -38.46
C GLU A 1061 49.97 -45.85 -37.55
N LEU A 1062 49.08 -45.90 -36.57
CA LEU A 1062 48.94 -47.06 -35.68
C LEU A 1062 48.41 -48.28 -36.43
N ALA A 1063 47.48 -48.11 -37.39
CA ALA A 1063 47.00 -49.21 -38.23
C ALA A 1063 48.09 -49.77 -39.17
N ALA A 1064 49.02 -48.93 -39.65
CA ALA A 1064 50.12 -49.34 -40.52
C ALA A 1064 51.21 -50.17 -39.82
N ILE A 1065 51.29 -50.14 -38.48
CA ILE A 1065 52.17 -51.02 -37.71
C ILE A 1065 51.48 -52.38 -37.59
N GLU A 1066 51.90 -53.39 -38.35
CA GLU A 1066 51.29 -54.74 -38.34
C GLU A 1066 51.44 -55.45 -36.98
N ASP A 1067 52.60 -55.30 -36.36
CA ASP A 1067 53.02 -55.92 -35.09
C ASP A 1067 52.22 -55.37 -33.89
N PRO A 1068 51.42 -56.21 -33.18
CA PRO A 1068 50.57 -55.74 -32.08
C PRO A 1068 51.33 -55.16 -30.89
N GLU A 1069 52.51 -55.67 -30.54
CA GLU A 1069 53.28 -55.16 -29.41
C GLU A 1069 53.95 -53.83 -29.77
N LYS A 1070 54.52 -53.71 -30.98
CA LYS A 1070 55.05 -52.41 -31.45
C LYS A 1070 53.95 -51.36 -31.60
N ARG A 1071 52.77 -51.74 -32.09
CA ARG A 1071 51.61 -50.84 -32.17
C ARG A 1071 51.18 -50.37 -30.78
N LYS A 1072 51.18 -51.27 -29.79
CA LYS A 1072 50.89 -50.92 -28.40
C LYS A 1072 51.94 -49.97 -27.83
N ASN A 1073 53.23 -50.27 -27.99
CA ASN A 1073 54.31 -49.43 -27.45
C ASN A 1073 54.32 -48.02 -28.08
N GLU A 1074 54.16 -47.90 -29.40
CA GLU A 1074 54.05 -46.60 -30.07
C GLU A 1074 52.79 -45.82 -29.65
N PHE A 1075 51.69 -46.52 -29.34
CA PHE A 1075 50.49 -45.92 -28.76
C PHE A 1075 50.74 -45.43 -27.32
N ASP A 1076 51.30 -46.28 -26.45
CA ASP A 1076 51.61 -45.97 -25.06
C ASP A 1076 52.63 -44.79 -24.98
N ASP A 1077 53.65 -44.75 -25.86
CA ASP A 1077 54.63 -43.67 -25.99
C ASP A 1077 54.01 -42.35 -26.50
N ARG A 1078 52.98 -42.40 -27.35
CA ARG A 1078 52.24 -41.20 -27.78
C ARG A 1078 51.33 -40.69 -26.66
N VAL A 1079 50.64 -41.59 -25.97
CA VAL A 1079 49.83 -41.26 -24.79
C VAL A 1079 50.70 -40.60 -23.71
N ALA A 1080 51.87 -41.16 -23.39
CA ALA A 1080 52.81 -40.58 -22.43
C ALA A 1080 53.24 -39.15 -22.81
N ARG A 1081 53.58 -38.91 -24.09
CA ARG A 1081 53.92 -37.57 -24.60
C ARG A 1081 52.75 -36.59 -24.50
N SER A 1082 51.55 -37.00 -24.89
CA SER A 1082 50.34 -36.17 -24.78
C SER A 1082 50.00 -35.85 -23.31
N TYR A 1083 50.19 -36.80 -22.39
CA TYR A 1083 50.03 -36.57 -20.96
C TYR A 1083 51.05 -35.57 -20.40
N GLU A 1084 52.31 -35.61 -20.84
CA GLU A 1084 53.29 -34.60 -20.43
C GLU A 1084 52.86 -33.19 -20.86
N SER A 1085 52.41 -33.01 -22.10
CA SER A 1085 51.90 -31.71 -22.58
C SER A 1085 50.58 -31.28 -21.92
N ALA A 1086 49.77 -32.22 -21.42
CA ALA A 1086 48.46 -31.93 -20.83
C ALA A 1086 48.52 -31.46 -19.37
N LYS A 1087 49.59 -31.76 -18.63
CA LYS A 1087 49.81 -31.30 -17.25
C LYS A 1087 49.66 -29.79 -17.15
N ALA A 1088 48.97 -29.29 -16.12
CA ALA A 1088 48.72 -27.88 -15.89
C ALA A 1088 49.96 -26.98 -16.06
N VAL A 1089 51.08 -27.34 -15.43
CA VAL A 1089 52.35 -26.59 -15.49
C VAL A 1089 52.94 -26.45 -16.89
N ASN A 1090 52.59 -27.34 -17.83
CA ASN A 1090 53.00 -27.28 -19.23
C ASN A 1090 51.91 -26.67 -20.12
N ALA A 1091 50.64 -26.98 -19.85
CA ALA A 1091 49.48 -26.49 -20.59
C ALA A 1091 49.26 -24.98 -20.40
N ALA A 1092 49.50 -24.45 -19.19
CA ALA A 1092 49.36 -23.02 -18.85
C ALA A 1092 50.23 -22.10 -19.72
N ALA A 1093 51.36 -22.60 -20.26
CA ALA A 1093 52.19 -21.85 -21.20
C ALA A 1093 51.50 -21.54 -22.54
N GLY A 1094 50.38 -22.21 -22.85
CA GLY A 1094 49.50 -21.87 -23.97
C GLY A 1094 48.37 -20.88 -23.62
N GLY A 1095 48.24 -20.47 -22.35
CA GLY A 1095 47.13 -19.68 -21.83
C GLY A 1095 45.84 -20.49 -21.62
N GLY A 1096 44.76 -19.80 -21.27
CA GLY A 1096 43.42 -20.39 -21.05
C GLY A 1096 43.10 -20.71 -19.58
N ILE A 1097 44.07 -20.56 -18.68
CA ILE A 1097 43.93 -20.46 -17.22
C ILE A 1097 44.88 -19.37 -16.72
N ASP A 1098 44.61 -18.80 -15.54
CA ASP A 1098 45.36 -17.65 -15.01
C ASP A 1098 46.66 -18.05 -14.30
N ASP A 1099 46.65 -19.15 -13.53
CA ASP A 1099 47.82 -19.66 -12.81
C ASP A 1099 47.69 -21.15 -12.44
N VAL A 1100 48.81 -21.78 -12.05
CA VAL A 1100 48.89 -23.15 -11.52
C VAL A 1100 49.41 -23.09 -10.07
N ILE A 1101 48.47 -23.01 -9.14
CA ILE A 1101 48.70 -22.60 -7.74
C ILE A 1101 49.05 -23.78 -6.83
N ASP A 1102 49.59 -23.51 -5.64
CA ASP A 1102 49.60 -24.49 -4.54
C ASP A 1102 48.16 -24.76 -4.08
N PRO A 1103 47.70 -26.01 -3.96
CA PRO A 1103 46.36 -26.32 -3.45
C PRO A 1103 46.00 -25.62 -2.13
N ALA A 1104 46.98 -25.39 -1.24
CA ALA A 1104 46.79 -24.71 0.03
C ALA A 1104 46.50 -23.20 -0.10
N GLU A 1105 46.78 -22.59 -1.26
CA GLU A 1105 46.51 -21.17 -1.50
C GLU A 1105 45.09 -20.91 -2.03
N THR A 1106 44.35 -21.95 -2.42
CA THR A 1106 43.01 -21.85 -3.05
C THR A 1106 42.05 -20.94 -2.28
N ARG A 1107 41.93 -21.13 -0.96
CA ARG A 1107 41.09 -20.30 -0.08
C ARG A 1107 41.54 -18.83 -0.04
N SER A 1108 42.85 -18.58 -0.11
CA SER A 1108 43.39 -17.21 -0.13
C SER A 1108 43.13 -16.49 -1.45
N TRP A 1109 43.16 -17.20 -2.59
CA TRP A 1109 42.77 -16.68 -3.90
C TRP A 1109 41.30 -16.25 -3.92
N ILE A 1110 40.41 -17.08 -3.38
CA ILE A 1110 38.98 -16.77 -3.22
C ILE A 1110 38.81 -15.53 -2.32
N ALA A 1111 39.36 -15.55 -1.10
CA ALA A 1111 39.21 -14.47 -0.14
C ALA A 1111 39.79 -13.12 -0.63
N ALA A 1112 40.94 -13.13 -1.30
CA ALA A 1112 41.55 -11.94 -1.88
C ALA A 1112 40.74 -11.40 -3.08
N SER A 1113 40.09 -12.26 -3.85
CA SER A 1113 39.28 -11.88 -5.01
C SER A 1113 37.90 -11.36 -4.59
N MET A 1114 37.27 -11.99 -3.60
CA MET A 1114 36.04 -11.49 -2.95
C MET A 1114 36.19 -10.08 -2.36
N LYS A 1115 37.42 -9.64 -2.03
CA LYS A 1115 37.74 -8.28 -1.57
C LYS A 1115 37.96 -7.26 -2.71
N ARG A 1116 37.92 -7.71 -3.98
CA ARG A 1116 38.09 -6.90 -5.20
C ARG A 1116 36.81 -6.76 -6.03
N VAL A 1117 35.82 -7.63 -5.80
CA VAL A 1117 34.48 -7.53 -6.40
C VAL A 1117 33.80 -6.25 -5.86
N PRO A 1118 33.12 -5.44 -6.70
CA PRO A 1118 32.36 -4.28 -6.25
C PRO A 1118 31.18 -4.67 -5.36
N PRO A 1119 30.67 -3.78 -4.50
CA PRO A 1119 29.44 -4.04 -3.75
C PRO A 1119 28.25 -4.25 -4.69
N VAL A 1120 27.35 -5.16 -4.32
CA VAL A 1120 26.11 -5.41 -5.05
C VAL A 1120 25.19 -4.20 -4.92
N ALA A 1121 24.65 -3.71 -6.03
CA ALA A 1121 23.69 -2.61 -6.02
C ALA A 1121 22.32 -3.08 -5.51
N PRO A 1122 21.61 -2.31 -4.66
CA PRO A 1122 20.24 -2.60 -4.28
C PRO A 1122 19.34 -2.76 -5.51
N ARG A 1123 18.43 -3.74 -5.49
CA ARG A 1123 17.46 -3.99 -6.57
C ARG A 1123 16.03 -3.74 -6.14
N GLU A 1124 15.26 -3.17 -7.06
CA GLU A 1124 13.82 -2.95 -6.87
C GLU A 1124 12.95 -4.12 -7.32
N GLY A 1125 13.51 -5.06 -8.09
CA GLY A 1125 12.80 -6.22 -8.63
C GLY A 1125 13.70 -7.44 -8.83
N LYS A 1126 13.11 -8.51 -9.36
CA LYS A 1126 13.78 -9.78 -9.60
C LYS A 1126 14.87 -9.69 -10.67
N LYS A 1127 15.87 -10.56 -10.57
CA LYS A 1127 16.85 -10.82 -11.63
C LYS A 1127 16.32 -11.77 -12.71
N TYR A 1128 15.51 -12.75 -12.31
CA TYR A 1128 14.83 -13.71 -13.18
C TYR A 1128 13.32 -13.72 -12.89
N PRO A 1129 12.44 -13.99 -13.87
CA PRO A 1129 10.99 -14.07 -13.63
C PRO A 1129 10.59 -15.10 -12.57
N PHE A 1130 11.33 -16.21 -12.51
CA PHE A 1130 11.28 -17.29 -11.50
C PHE A 1130 12.63 -18.03 -11.53
N ILE A 1131 12.93 -18.80 -10.48
CA ILE A 1131 14.05 -19.76 -10.47
C ILE A 1131 13.53 -21.11 -10.97
N ASP A 1132 14.32 -21.78 -11.83
CA ASP A 1132 14.01 -23.09 -12.41
C ASP A 1132 13.59 -24.07 -11.31
N THR A 1133 12.44 -24.74 -11.47
CA THR A 1133 11.93 -25.70 -10.47
C THR A 1133 12.54 -27.09 -10.63
N TRP A 1134 13.30 -27.31 -11.71
CA TRP A 1134 13.84 -28.62 -12.10
C TRP A 1134 15.22 -28.92 -11.51
#